data_AF-A0AA43HZP2-F1
#
_entry.id   AF-A0AA43HZP2-F1
#
_cell.length_a   1.000
_cell.length_b   1.000
_cell.length_c   1.000
_cell.angle_alpha   90.00
_cell.angle_beta   90.00
_cell.angle_gamma   90.00
#
_symmetry.space_group_name_H-M   'P 1'
#
loop_
_entity.id
_entity.type
_entity.pdbx_description
1 polymer ?
#
loop_
_entity_poly.entity_id
_entity_poly.type
_entity_poly.pdbx_seq_one_letter_code
_entity_poly.pdbx_strand_id
1 'polypeptide(L)'
;MKQSLILSWALALVTLCAFTQCESTQSDAGGNMAVMATATISRPDMTANGQPIASLNDGMTNIETGPTRMRQGQTMPPLQNQWVEYEWTQPVKTSEIEVFWWNWDGTITLPEAYRISYWDGTEYVPVKNAEGLGLTVAEYNKTTFDEVETTKLRLEANQAQQLRATLQEWKVIQSPNSQNLPPIVKTNGDRTVMRGGTTYLTAHVTAVSPVEKTTWTKVSGPGTVTFTDNEKLDATAVFSEVGEYILAFTAKKGKDKVTTNLQVTVSEPPAEGRLDVVYTKNYSIDSPLWDDRAKAMIVNWIPWCIDQCENSNLATGGLDNFIEAAKALNGKPYAAHKGYVFANAWVHQTIESICIALMIDPKGDKEIIAAQEKMKKTLEKWIPIILAAQEPDGYLQTAYTLRDPERWEKRWEDRNRSAHEGYVSGYFIESAINHHTLTNGTDLRLYNAAKKLADCWADNIGPNPGQIVWWDEHQEMEQALVRFGRFVNDMEGNGKGDRYIALAKFLMDSRMGGNEYSQSHVPVQQQYEAVGHAVRAVYLYSAMSDIAAETQDPDYQSAVMSLWDNMVNKKYYVTGGVGSGETSEGFGPNYSLRHNAYCESCSSCALIFFQHKLNLAYHDAKYADLYEETMYNALLGSLDMEAKKFYYPNPLHSVTERTPWHGCPCCVGNIPRTLLMIPTWTYVTSEKGLYVNLFVGSTINVERVVGTDVEMVQKTNYPWDGNVAITVNPKEEKEFTLFVRVPDRKTSELYDSEPALSGLLSLSVNGQAVTPTINKGYAEITRKWNKGDKVEFVLPMEVQKITADEKIEATRDQVALRYGPMIYNFEEVDNGAHINEGHLGTGALKAEWDPNFYNGMMLIKGTWADGKPMVAIPNFARMNRNEPRDPQIRTSRSNVWVKK
;
A
#
# COMPACT_ATOMS: atom_id res chain seq x y z
N MET A 1 43.61 12.68 -11.29
CA MET A 1 43.30 13.43 -12.52
C MET A 1 41.97 12.91 -13.04
N LYS A 2 40.92 13.58 -12.58
CA LYS A 2 39.50 13.37 -12.89
C LYS A 2 39.07 14.57 -13.74
N GLN A 3 38.00 14.41 -14.53
CA GLN A 3 37.40 15.36 -15.49
C GLN A 3 37.97 15.29 -16.91
N SER A 4 37.23 14.58 -17.77
CA SER A 4 36.83 14.98 -19.14
C SER A 4 36.58 13.75 -20.02
N LEU A 5 35.40 13.11 -19.94
CA LEU A 5 34.88 12.21 -21.00
C LEU A 5 33.43 11.72 -20.75
N ILE A 6 32.60 12.52 -20.08
CA ILE A 6 31.14 12.30 -20.00
C ILE A 6 30.47 13.62 -20.36
N LEU A 7 30.55 14.01 -21.63
CA LEU A 7 29.87 15.21 -22.14
C LEU A 7 29.66 15.08 -23.64
N SER A 8 28.91 14.07 -24.06
CA SER A 8 28.42 13.95 -25.44
C SER A 8 27.35 12.87 -25.60
N TRP A 9 26.32 12.83 -24.74
CA TRP A 9 25.07 12.05 -24.96
C TRP A 9 23.87 12.68 -24.22
N ALA A 10 23.78 14.01 -24.21
CA ALA A 10 22.63 14.73 -23.65
C ALA A 10 22.22 15.85 -24.59
N LEU A 11 21.71 15.51 -25.77
CA LEU A 11 20.88 16.38 -26.63
C LEU A 11 20.51 15.60 -27.89
N ALA A 12 19.34 14.95 -27.90
CA ALA A 12 18.47 14.74 -29.06
C ALA A 12 17.42 13.66 -28.77
N LEU A 13 16.20 14.12 -28.47
CA LEU A 13 14.87 13.55 -28.75
C LEU A 13 13.90 13.86 -27.60
N VAL A 14 13.61 15.15 -27.45
CA VAL A 14 12.27 15.58 -27.03
C VAL A 14 11.37 15.31 -28.24
N THR A 15 10.97 14.06 -28.41
CA THR A 15 9.86 13.72 -29.30
C THR A 15 8.58 14.02 -28.54
N LEU A 16 7.74 14.88 -29.10
CA LEU A 16 6.36 15.11 -28.65
C LEU A 16 5.64 13.75 -28.56
N CYS A 17 5.66 13.13 -27.38
CA CYS A 17 4.60 12.23 -26.98
C CYS A 17 3.45 13.13 -26.56
N ALA A 18 2.36 13.12 -27.35
CA ALA A 18 1.11 13.72 -26.92
C ALA A 18 0.67 12.98 -25.65
N PHE A 19 0.88 13.64 -24.50
CA PHE A 19 0.44 13.16 -23.21
C PHE A 19 -1.08 13.10 -23.23
N THR A 20 -1.66 11.90 -23.26
CA THR A 20 -3.03 11.69 -22.80
C THR A 20 -2.99 11.72 -21.27
N GLN A 21 -2.93 12.93 -20.72
CA GLN A 21 -3.26 13.19 -19.31
C GLN A 21 -4.67 12.66 -19.04
N CYS A 22 -4.96 12.33 -17.79
CA CYS A 22 -6.34 12.33 -17.31
C CYS A 22 -6.88 13.75 -17.61
N GLU A 23 -7.65 13.90 -18.69
CA GLU A 23 -8.00 15.22 -19.20
C GLU A 23 -8.69 16.02 -18.10
N SER A 24 -8.15 17.21 -17.80
CA SER A 24 -8.87 18.20 -17.00
C SER A 24 -10.18 18.54 -17.72
N THR A 25 -11.27 17.95 -17.26
CA THR A 25 -12.58 18.22 -17.85
C THR A 25 -13.17 19.47 -17.21
N GLN A 26 -13.43 20.46 -18.05
CA GLN A 26 -14.53 21.38 -17.81
C GLN A 26 -15.77 20.69 -18.37
N SER A 27 -16.52 19.98 -17.53
CA SER A 27 -17.78 19.39 -17.97
C SER A 27 -18.78 20.52 -18.25
N ASP A 28 -19.08 20.75 -19.53
CA ASP A 28 -20.27 21.51 -19.91
C ASP A 28 -21.45 20.55 -19.83
N ALA A 29 -22.18 20.62 -18.72
CA ALA A 29 -23.31 19.73 -18.49
C ALA A 29 -24.51 20.04 -19.39
N GLY A 30 -24.42 21.03 -20.31
CA GLY A 30 -25.47 21.35 -21.27
C GLY A 30 -26.77 21.79 -20.60
N GLY A 31 -26.67 22.39 -19.41
CA GLY A 31 -27.83 22.72 -18.56
C GLY A 31 -28.18 21.64 -17.53
N ASN A 32 -27.53 20.47 -17.49
CA ASN A 32 -27.75 19.47 -16.44
C ASN A 32 -27.16 19.96 -15.10
N MET A 33 -28.02 20.39 -14.17
CA MET A 33 -27.63 20.81 -12.83
C MET A 33 -27.44 19.67 -11.83
N ALA A 34 -27.78 18.43 -12.20
CA ALA A 34 -27.56 17.28 -11.33
C ALA A 34 -26.08 17.12 -10.98
N VAL A 35 -25.16 17.50 -11.88
CA VAL A 35 -23.69 17.45 -11.65
C VAL A 35 -23.23 18.31 -10.45
N MET A 36 -24.08 19.21 -9.97
CA MET A 36 -23.84 20.10 -8.84
C MET A 36 -24.55 19.64 -7.55
N ALA A 37 -25.23 18.50 -7.60
CA ALA A 37 -25.98 17.94 -6.48
C ALA A 37 -25.21 16.85 -5.75
N THR A 38 -25.52 16.67 -4.47
CA THR A 38 -25.16 15.46 -3.72
C THR A 38 -26.20 14.39 -4.00
N ALA A 39 -25.74 13.23 -4.49
CA ALA A 39 -26.60 12.07 -4.76
C ALA A 39 -26.72 11.16 -3.54
N THR A 40 -27.93 10.74 -3.19
CA THR A 40 -28.18 9.74 -2.13
C THR A 40 -29.21 8.71 -2.60
N ILE A 41 -29.22 7.54 -1.95
CA ILE A 41 -30.13 6.44 -2.26
C ILE A 41 -30.67 5.82 -0.96
N SER A 42 -31.89 5.29 -1.00
CA SER A 42 -32.56 4.67 0.15
C SER A 42 -31.83 3.47 0.78
N ARG A 43 -30.90 2.85 0.05
CA ARG A 43 -30.09 1.68 0.46
C ARG A 43 -28.64 1.79 -0.06
N PRO A 44 -27.77 2.57 0.61
CA PRO A 44 -26.38 2.78 0.17
C PRO A 44 -25.51 1.51 0.28
N ASP A 45 -25.94 0.52 1.05
CA ASP A 45 -25.28 -0.78 1.25
C ASP A 45 -25.36 -1.71 0.02
N MET A 46 -26.03 -1.29 -1.06
CA MET A 46 -26.39 -2.15 -2.19
C MET A 46 -26.01 -1.59 -3.58
N THR A 47 -25.14 -0.58 -3.63
CA THR A 47 -24.58 -0.06 -4.90
C THR A 47 -23.80 -1.16 -5.66
N ALA A 48 -23.95 -1.26 -6.98
CA ALA A 48 -23.33 -2.32 -7.77
C ALA A 48 -21.78 -2.26 -7.73
N ASN A 49 -21.13 -3.35 -7.30
CA ASN A 49 -19.69 -3.61 -7.39
C ASN A 49 -18.75 -2.41 -7.10
N GLY A 50 -19.09 -1.61 -6.07
CA GLY A 50 -18.23 -0.51 -5.61
C GLY A 50 -18.25 0.75 -6.48
N GLN A 51 -19.24 0.93 -7.38
CA GLN A 51 -19.42 2.19 -8.10
C GLN A 51 -19.97 3.29 -7.17
N PRO A 52 -19.32 4.47 -7.08
CA PRO A 52 -19.79 5.57 -6.24
C PRO A 52 -21.19 6.01 -6.61
N ILE A 53 -22.05 6.36 -5.65
CA ILE A 53 -23.37 6.96 -5.93
C ILE A 53 -23.28 8.23 -6.79
N ALA A 54 -22.15 8.93 -6.71
CA ALA A 54 -21.82 10.10 -7.53
C ALA A 54 -21.69 9.76 -9.04
N SER A 55 -21.63 8.49 -9.43
CA SER A 55 -21.65 8.09 -10.84
C SER A 55 -23.00 8.34 -11.51
N LEU A 56 -24.04 8.66 -10.73
CA LEU A 56 -25.41 8.86 -11.22
C LEU A 56 -25.60 10.23 -11.89
N ASN A 57 -24.77 11.20 -11.51
CA ASN A 57 -24.82 12.58 -11.96
C ASN A 57 -23.47 13.06 -12.48
N ASP A 58 -22.64 12.17 -13.00
CA ASP A 58 -21.34 12.55 -13.56
C ASP A 58 -21.38 12.79 -15.08
N GLY A 59 -22.56 12.61 -15.69
CA GLY A 59 -22.80 12.90 -17.10
C GLY A 59 -22.25 11.85 -18.06
N MET A 60 -21.88 10.65 -17.59
CA MET A 60 -21.28 9.60 -18.43
C MET A 60 -22.12 8.30 -18.46
N THR A 61 -22.40 7.82 -19.67
CA THR A 61 -23.10 6.54 -19.92
C THR A 61 -22.21 5.47 -20.53
N ASN A 62 -22.65 4.21 -20.52
CA ASN A 62 -21.94 3.08 -21.17
C ASN A 62 -21.79 3.23 -22.68
N ILE A 63 -22.65 4.01 -23.32
CA ILE A 63 -22.58 4.28 -24.76
C ILE A 63 -21.41 5.21 -25.07
N GLU A 64 -21.12 6.14 -24.16
CA GLU A 64 -20.06 7.15 -24.33
C GLU A 64 -18.68 6.63 -23.92
N THR A 65 -18.60 5.66 -23.00
CA THR A 65 -17.32 5.13 -22.51
C THR A 65 -16.73 3.99 -23.35
N GLY A 66 -17.52 3.38 -24.24
CA GLY A 66 -17.12 2.27 -25.11
C GLY A 66 -17.03 0.90 -24.42
N PRO A 67 -16.90 -0.21 -25.19
CA PRO A 67 -17.04 -1.59 -24.67
C PRO A 67 -15.92 -2.02 -23.70
N THR A 68 -14.80 -1.30 -23.65
CA THR A 68 -13.66 -1.58 -22.74
C THR A 68 -13.76 -0.88 -21.39
N ARG A 69 -14.70 0.06 -21.21
CA ARG A 69 -14.95 0.83 -19.97
C ARG A 69 -16.41 0.71 -19.54
N MET A 70 -16.93 -0.51 -19.48
CA MET A 70 -18.30 -0.75 -19.02
C MET A 70 -18.48 -0.28 -17.57
N ARG A 71 -19.25 0.80 -17.38
CA ARG A 71 -19.75 1.31 -16.11
C ARG A 71 -20.94 0.46 -15.66
N GLN A 72 -20.99 0.18 -14.37
CA GLN A 72 -22.13 -0.51 -13.77
C GLN A 72 -23.04 0.53 -13.11
N GLY A 73 -24.29 0.61 -13.52
CA GLY A 73 -25.24 1.57 -12.93
C GLY A 73 -25.68 1.15 -11.52
N GLN A 74 -26.45 2.02 -10.86
CA GLN A 74 -26.95 1.78 -9.51
C GLN A 74 -28.10 0.79 -9.53
N THR A 75 -27.95 -0.31 -8.78
CA THR A 75 -28.97 -1.36 -8.73
C THR A 75 -30.04 -1.03 -7.69
N MET A 76 -31.28 -0.89 -8.13
CA MET A 76 -32.44 -0.78 -7.24
C MET A 76 -32.96 -2.19 -6.92
N PRO A 77 -32.95 -2.62 -5.64
CA PRO A 77 -33.44 -3.94 -5.23
C PRO A 77 -34.97 -4.06 -5.38
N PRO A 78 -35.53 -5.29 -5.38
CA PRO A 78 -36.96 -5.56 -5.62
C PRO A 78 -37.89 -5.20 -4.44
N LEU A 79 -37.57 -4.16 -3.69
CA LEU A 79 -38.38 -3.67 -2.56
C LEU A 79 -39.29 -2.52 -3.03
N GLN A 80 -40.51 -2.45 -2.50
CA GLN A 80 -41.39 -1.30 -2.73
C GLN A 80 -40.78 -0.02 -2.15
N ASN A 81 -40.97 1.13 -2.82
CA ASN A 81 -40.58 2.48 -2.38
C ASN A 81 -39.06 2.75 -2.28
N GLN A 82 -38.24 2.20 -3.17
CA GLN A 82 -36.84 2.62 -3.28
C GLN A 82 -36.75 4.00 -3.97
N TRP A 83 -35.82 4.83 -3.51
CA TRP A 83 -35.64 6.18 -4.03
C TRP A 83 -34.18 6.56 -4.22
N VAL A 84 -33.97 7.44 -5.19
CA VAL A 84 -32.72 8.15 -5.43
C VAL A 84 -33.00 9.64 -5.34
N GLU A 85 -32.07 10.40 -4.79
CA GLU A 85 -32.28 11.81 -4.46
C GLU A 85 -31.07 12.64 -4.81
N TYR A 86 -31.34 13.84 -5.31
CA TYR A 86 -30.38 14.93 -5.44
C TYR A 86 -30.69 16.02 -4.44
N GLU A 87 -29.65 16.49 -3.75
CA GLU A 87 -29.69 17.63 -2.86
C GLU A 87 -28.72 18.71 -3.32
N TRP A 88 -29.20 19.94 -3.48
CA TRP A 88 -28.41 21.13 -3.79
C TRP A 88 -28.25 22.00 -2.55
N THR A 89 -27.12 22.70 -2.45
CA THR A 89 -26.82 23.64 -1.35
C THR A 89 -27.68 24.90 -1.37
N GLN A 90 -28.34 25.18 -2.50
CA GLN A 90 -29.22 26.33 -2.68
C GLN A 90 -30.40 25.97 -3.60
N PRO A 91 -31.56 26.65 -3.50
CA PRO A 91 -32.72 26.34 -4.32
C PRO A 91 -32.42 26.39 -5.82
N VAL A 92 -32.96 25.42 -6.56
CA VAL A 92 -32.86 25.31 -8.01
C VAL A 92 -34.24 25.26 -8.64
N LYS A 93 -34.36 25.76 -9.88
CA LYS A 93 -35.56 25.62 -10.69
C LYS A 93 -35.38 24.65 -11.84
N THR A 94 -36.34 23.74 -11.99
CA THR A 94 -36.35 22.75 -13.07
C THR A 94 -37.79 22.41 -13.46
N SER A 95 -37.97 22.04 -14.72
CA SER A 95 -39.22 21.55 -15.31
C SER A 95 -38.99 20.31 -16.18
N GLU A 96 -37.77 19.76 -16.16
CA GLU A 96 -37.33 18.72 -17.09
C GLU A 96 -36.22 17.86 -16.49
N ILE A 97 -36.32 16.54 -16.68
CA ILE A 97 -35.29 15.55 -16.34
C ILE A 97 -35.06 14.58 -17.49
N GLU A 98 -33.92 13.88 -17.46
CA GLU A 98 -33.66 12.74 -18.35
C GLU A 98 -33.15 11.55 -17.53
N VAL A 99 -33.73 10.37 -17.74
CA VAL A 99 -33.42 9.14 -16.97
C VAL A 99 -32.85 8.07 -17.89
N PHE A 100 -31.68 7.53 -17.56
CA PHE A 100 -31.00 6.50 -18.34
C PHE A 100 -31.03 5.14 -17.63
N TRP A 101 -31.82 4.21 -18.17
CA TRP A 101 -31.93 2.85 -17.66
C TRP A 101 -30.94 1.91 -18.35
N TRP A 102 -30.35 0.97 -17.63
CA TRP A 102 -29.43 -0.03 -18.20
C TRP A 102 -29.84 -1.46 -17.89
N ASN A 103 -29.57 -2.38 -18.82
CA ASN A 103 -29.73 -3.82 -18.64
C ASN A 103 -28.39 -4.51 -18.93
N TRP A 104 -27.85 -5.21 -17.93
CA TRP A 104 -26.46 -5.68 -17.93
C TRP A 104 -26.20 -6.93 -18.80
N ASP A 105 -27.20 -7.77 -19.04
CA ASP A 105 -27.02 -9.08 -19.69
C ASP A 105 -28.36 -9.78 -19.95
N GLY A 106 -29.47 -9.03 -19.87
CA GLY A 106 -30.82 -9.58 -19.91
C GLY A 106 -31.35 -10.12 -18.58
N THR A 107 -30.56 -10.10 -17.49
CA THR A 107 -30.99 -10.61 -16.16
C THR A 107 -31.65 -9.56 -15.25
N ILE A 108 -31.70 -8.29 -15.70
CA ILE A 108 -32.27 -7.14 -15.01
C ILE A 108 -33.60 -6.74 -15.69
N THR A 109 -34.61 -6.38 -14.90
CA THR A 109 -35.92 -5.91 -15.41
C THR A 109 -36.10 -4.43 -15.09
N LEU A 110 -36.70 -3.67 -16.00
CA LEU A 110 -37.07 -2.27 -15.77
C LEU A 110 -38.11 -2.14 -14.65
N PRO A 111 -38.20 -0.99 -13.96
CA PRO A 111 -39.30 -0.74 -13.03
C PRO A 111 -40.65 -0.70 -13.79
N GLU A 112 -41.77 -0.95 -13.11
CA GLU A 112 -43.12 -0.84 -13.71
C GLU A 112 -43.47 0.62 -14.05
N ALA A 113 -43.05 1.52 -13.17
CA ALA A 113 -43.19 2.96 -13.31
C ALA A 113 -42.23 3.65 -12.34
N TYR A 114 -41.96 4.92 -12.60
CA TYR A 114 -41.32 5.81 -11.64
C TYR A 114 -42.09 7.12 -11.55
N ARG A 115 -41.89 7.84 -10.44
CA ARG A 115 -42.42 9.19 -10.23
C ARG A 115 -41.32 10.11 -9.72
N ILE A 116 -41.54 11.41 -9.94
CA ILE A 116 -40.64 12.47 -9.49
C ILE A 116 -41.37 13.31 -8.45
N SER A 117 -40.70 13.58 -7.35
CA SER A 117 -41.19 14.42 -6.25
C SER A 117 -40.13 15.46 -5.90
N TYR A 118 -40.55 16.66 -5.51
CA TYR A 118 -39.65 17.72 -5.03
C TYR A 118 -39.93 18.03 -3.57
N TRP A 119 -38.91 18.51 -2.85
CA TRP A 119 -39.06 18.98 -1.48
C TRP A 119 -39.62 20.40 -1.47
N ASP A 120 -40.78 20.59 -0.83
CA ASP A 120 -41.44 21.91 -0.74
C ASP A 120 -40.97 22.75 0.46
N GLY A 121 -40.03 22.21 1.25
CA GLY A 121 -39.58 22.77 2.52
C GLY A 121 -39.99 21.92 3.73
N THR A 122 -41.04 21.10 3.59
CA THR A 122 -41.62 20.29 4.67
C THR A 122 -41.84 18.83 4.33
N GLU A 123 -42.21 18.52 3.09
CA GLU A 123 -42.44 17.16 2.62
C GLU A 123 -42.10 17.00 1.13
N TYR A 124 -42.08 15.75 0.65
CA TYR A 124 -41.95 15.46 -0.77
C TYR A 124 -43.31 15.51 -1.45
N VAL A 125 -43.45 16.44 -2.39
CA VAL A 125 -44.68 16.62 -3.18
C VAL A 125 -44.42 16.15 -4.62
N PRO A 126 -45.29 15.31 -5.21
CA PRO A 126 -45.16 14.92 -6.61
C PRO A 126 -45.21 16.13 -7.54
N VAL A 127 -44.39 16.10 -8.60
CA VAL A 127 -44.44 17.12 -9.65
C VAL A 127 -45.79 17.05 -10.39
N LYS A 128 -46.29 18.20 -10.86
CA LYS A 128 -47.57 18.29 -11.58
C LYS A 128 -47.36 18.19 -13.08
N ASN A 129 -48.35 17.63 -13.78
CA ASN A 129 -48.37 17.49 -15.24
C ASN A 129 -47.11 16.78 -15.81
N ALA A 130 -46.66 15.71 -15.14
CA ALA A 130 -45.53 14.91 -15.62
C ALA A 130 -45.87 14.17 -16.93
N GLU A 131 -45.11 14.42 -17.98
CA GLU A 131 -45.20 13.76 -19.29
C GLU A 131 -43.84 13.16 -19.67
N GLY A 132 -43.82 12.02 -20.38
CA GLY A 132 -42.56 11.43 -20.86
C GLY A 132 -41.83 10.50 -19.86
N LEU A 133 -42.55 9.86 -18.93
CA LEU A 133 -42.01 8.89 -17.96
C LEU A 133 -41.59 7.55 -18.61
N GLY A 134 -40.70 7.62 -19.60
CA GLY A 134 -40.25 6.48 -20.40
C GLY A 134 -39.30 5.53 -19.65
N LEU A 135 -39.25 4.29 -20.12
CA LEU A 135 -38.45 3.20 -19.55
C LEU A 135 -37.58 2.49 -20.61
N THR A 136 -37.27 3.14 -21.73
CA THR A 136 -36.41 2.50 -22.73
C THR A 136 -35.00 2.31 -22.18
N VAL A 137 -34.44 1.11 -22.38
CA VAL A 137 -33.08 0.76 -21.96
C VAL A 137 -32.06 1.38 -22.92
N ALA A 138 -30.91 1.79 -22.38
CA ALA A 138 -29.77 2.28 -23.13
C ALA A 138 -30.06 3.56 -23.93
N GLU A 139 -30.98 4.39 -23.46
CA GLU A 139 -31.21 5.76 -23.95
C GLU A 139 -31.74 6.66 -22.84
N TYR A 140 -31.67 7.98 -23.05
CA TYR A 140 -32.23 8.97 -22.15
C TYR A 140 -33.74 9.10 -22.34
N ASN A 141 -34.49 8.85 -21.27
CA ASN A 141 -35.94 9.02 -21.22
C ASN A 141 -36.25 10.41 -20.67
N LYS A 142 -36.67 11.32 -21.54
CA LYS A 142 -36.97 12.71 -21.20
C LYS A 142 -38.36 12.85 -20.58
N THR A 143 -38.44 13.43 -19.38
CA THR A 143 -39.70 13.77 -18.68
C THR A 143 -39.80 15.27 -18.44
N THR A 144 -40.95 15.86 -18.72
CA THR A 144 -41.28 17.28 -18.45
C THR A 144 -42.41 17.40 -17.44
N PHE A 145 -42.44 18.49 -16.67
CA PHE A 145 -43.47 18.78 -15.65
C PHE A 145 -43.56 20.28 -15.37
N ASP A 146 -44.57 20.73 -14.61
CA ASP A 146 -44.68 22.13 -14.17
C ASP A 146 -43.41 22.56 -13.42
N GLU A 147 -42.85 23.74 -13.72
CA GLU A 147 -41.63 24.22 -13.07
C GLU A 147 -41.76 24.24 -11.54
N VAL A 148 -40.77 23.63 -10.87
CA VAL A 148 -40.66 23.60 -9.42
C VAL A 148 -39.40 24.32 -8.96
N GLU A 149 -39.46 24.95 -7.78
CA GLU A 149 -38.31 25.48 -7.07
C GLU A 149 -38.06 24.60 -5.83
N THR A 150 -36.87 24.03 -5.70
CA THR A 150 -36.57 23.08 -4.61
C THR A 150 -35.08 23.01 -4.29
N THR A 151 -34.74 22.48 -3.11
CA THR A 151 -33.38 22.05 -2.77
C THR A 151 -33.18 20.55 -2.90
N LYS A 152 -34.26 19.76 -3.06
CA LYS A 152 -34.18 18.30 -3.21
C LYS A 152 -35.14 17.77 -4.25
N LEU A 153 -34.66 16.91 -5.12
CA LEU A 153 -35.47 16.19 -6.10
C LEU A 153 -35.30 14.70 -5.87
N ARG A 154 -36.40 13.95 -5.91
CA ARG A 154 -36.43 12.52 -5.64
C ARG A 154 -37.07 11.75 -6.79
N LEU A 155 -36.39 10.70 -7.24
CA LEU A 155 -36.90 9.70 -8.16
C LEU A 155 -37.26 8.45 -7.37
N GLU A 156 -38.53 8.06 -7.42
CA GLU A 156 -39.05 6.85 -6.78
C GLU A 156 -39.49 5.86 -7.86
N ALA A 157 -38.95 4.64 -7.84
CA ALA A 157 -39.25 3.62 -8.83
C ALA A 157 -39.91 2.39 -8.20
N ASN A 158 -41.01 1.92 -8.78
CA ASN A 158 -41.72 0.71 -8.36
C ASN A 158 -41.24 -0.49 -9.19
N GLN A 159 -40.72 -1.53 -8.54
CA GLN A 159 -40.12 -2.69 -9.21
C GLN A 159 -41.17 -3.75 -9.60
N ALA A 160 -41.04 -4.31 -10.81
CA ALA A 160 -41.83 -5.45 -11.28
C ALA A 160 -41.19 -6.76 -10.79
N GLN A 161 -41.70 -7.34 -9.69
CA GLN A 161 -41.23 -8.62 -9.12
C GLN A 161 -39.75 -8.63 -8.66
N GLN A 162 -39.26 -9.79 -8.17
CA GLN A 162 -38.00 -10.00 -7.43
C GLN A 162 -36.69 -9.68 -8.19
N LEU A 163 -36.75 -9.00 -9.34
CA LEU A 163 -35.59 -8.66 -10.15
C LEU A 163 -35.18 -7.19 -9.95
N ARG A 164 -33.90 -6.94 -10.16
CA ARG A 164 -33.24 -5.64 -9.95
C ARG A 164 -33.44 -4.77 -11.20
N ALA A 165 -33.64 -3.45 -11.05
CA ALA A 165 -33.48 -2.46 -12.13
C ALA A 165 -32.19 -1.67 -11.95
N THR A 166 -31.59 -1.20 -13.03
CA THR A 166 -30.37 -0.38 -12.96
C THR A 166 -30.61 1.01 -13.52
N LEU A 167 -30.51 2.01 -12.63
CA LEU A 167 -30.46 3.42 -13.01
C LEU A 167 -29.00 3.82 -13.20
N GLN A 168 -28.62 4.18 -14.42
CA GLN A 168 -27.23 4.48 -14.73
C GLN A 168 -26.91 5.97 -14.59
N GLU A 169 -27.76 6.84 -15.13
CA GLU A 169 -27.56 8.30 -15.12
C GLU A 169 -28.92 8.99 -14.97
N TRP A 170 -28.95 10.09 -14.23
CA TRP A 170 -30.13 10.94 -14.08
C TRP A 170 -29.77 12.42 -14.20
N LYS A 171 -30.26 13.06 -15.27
CA LYS A 171 -30.07 14.49 -15.51
C LYS A 171 -31.25 15.29 -14.96
N VAL A 172 -30.95 16.47 -14.45
CA VAL A 172 -31.93 17.49 -14.06
C VAL A 172 -31.60 18.74 -14.86
N ILE A 173 -32.50 19.18 -15.73
CA ILE A 173 -32.23 20.27 -16.66
C ILE A 173 -32.58 21.61 -16.00
N GLN A 174 -31.64 22.55 -16.05
CA GLN A 174 -31.78 23.88 -15.48
C GLN A 174 -32.81 24.71 -16.23
N SER A 175 -33.83 25.18 -15.51
CA SER A 175 -34.73 26.18 -16.06
C SER A 175 -33.98 27.50 -16.35
N PRO A 176 -34.29 28.22 -17.43
CA PRO A 176 -33.79 29.58 -17.68
C PRO A 176 -34.06 30.58 -16.54
N ASN A 177 -35.07 30.32 -15.70
CA ASN A 177 -35.43 31.15 -14.55
C ASN A 177 -34.66 30.78 -13.27
N SER A 178 -33.87 29.71 -13.30
CA SER A 178 -33.06 29.24 -12.18
C SER A 178 -31.86 30.16 -11.96
N GLN A 179 -31.46 30.33 -10.71
CA GLN A 179 -30.22 31.03 -10.38
C GLN A 179 -28.98 30.23 -10.83
N ASN A 180 -27.87 30.92 -11.09
CA ASN A 180 -26.60 30.25 -11.37
C ASN A 180 -26.12 29.48 -10.15
N LEU A 181 -25.70 28.23 -10.38
CA LEU A 181 -24.98 27.47 -9.39
C LEU A 181 -23.48 27.82 -9.49
N PRO A 182 -22.82 28.22 -8.38
CA PRO A 182 -21.39 28.48 -8.37
C PRO A 182 -20.65 27.19 -8.72
N PRO A 183 -19.56 27.25 -9.52
CA PRO A 183 -18.82 26.06 -9.92
C PRO A 183 -18.21 25.35 -8.70
N ILE A 184 -18.11 24.02 -8.76
CA ILE A 184 -17.34 23.24 -7.80
C ILE A 184 -15.93 23.11 -8.35
N VAL A 185 -14.94 23.40 -7.51
CA VAL A 185 -13.53 23.38 -7.88
C VAL A 185 -12.80 22.41 -6.96
N LYS A 186 -12.04 21.49 -7.55
CA LYS A 186 -11.15 20.55 -6.83
C LYS A 186 -9.75 20.59 -7.44
N THR A 187 -8.74 20.28 -6.65
CA THR A 187 -7.33 20.17 -7.09
C THR A 187 -6.76 18.82 -6.70
N ASN A 188 -5.64 18.42 -7.31
CA ASN A 188 -4.98 17.13 -7.10
C ASN A 188 -4.26 16.92 -5.73
N GLY A 189 -4.85 17.40 -4.62
CA GLY A 189 -4.46 17.11 -3.22
C GLY A 189 -3.16 17.76 -2.72
N ASP A 190 -3.01 18.01 -1.41
CA ASP A 190 -1.77 18.56 -0.85
C ASP A 190 -0.56 17.66 -1.12
N ARG A 191 0.65 18.24 -1.13
CA ARG A 191 1.86 17.51 -1.56
C ARG A 191 3.16 18.04 -0.99
N THR A 192 4.15 17.15 -0.94
CA THR A 192 5.55 17.46 -0.60
C THR A 192 6.43 17.31 -1.84
N VAL A 193 7.11 18.38 -2.25
CA VAL A 193 7.90 18.41 -3.49
C VAL A 193 9.34 18.82 -3.23
N MET A 194 10.24 18.37 -4.10
CA MET A 194 11.67 18.71 -4.04
C MET A 194 11.96 19.99 -4.82
N ARG A 195 12.75 20.87 -4.22
CA ARG A 195 13.29 22.04 -4.91
C ARG A 195 14.10 21.57 -6.12
N GLY A 196 13.86 22.19 -7.28
CA GLY A 196 14.47 21.80 -8.56
C GLY A 196 13.66 20.80 -9.38
N GLY A 197 12.60 20.20 -8.80
CA GLY A 197 11.63 19.40 -9.52
C GLY A 197 10.47 20.23 -10.10
N THR A 198 9.73 19.61 -11.01
CA THR A 198 8.49 20.12 -11.59
C THR A 198 7.31 19.66 -10.74
N THR A 199 6.52 20.61 -10.24
CA THR A 199 5.26 20.30 -9.54
C THR A 199 4.10 20.36 -10.52
N TYR A 200 3.38 19.25 -10.67
CA TYR A 200 2.26 19.13 -11.60
C TYR A 200 0.95 19.51 -10.89
N LEU A 201 0.26 20.51 -11.42
CA LEU A 201 -0.97 21.06 -10.85
C LEU A 201 -2.14 20.72 -11.77
N THR A 202 -3.17 20.11 -11.20
CA THR A 202 -4.41 19.79 -11.92
C THR A 202 -5.59 20.30 -11.11
N ALA A 203 -6.48 21.01 -11.78
CA ALA A 203 -7.76 21.43 -11.25
C ALA A 203 -8.91 20.81 -12.04
N HIS A 204 -9.96 20.41 -11.34
CA HIS A 204 -11.22 19.96 -11.91
C HIS A 204 -12.30 21.00 -11.58
N VAL A 205 -13.02 21.44 -12.62
CA VAL A 205 -14.10 22.42 -12.49
C VAL A 205 -15.39 21.78 -12.98
N THR A 206 -16.32 21.56 -12.05
CA THR A 206 -17.68 21.11 -12.37
C THR A 206 -18.61 22.31 -12.35
N ALA A 207 -19.33 22.54 -13.45
CA ALA A 207 -20.26 23.65 -13.56
C ALA A 207 -21.42 23.31 -14.51
N VAL A 208 -22.60 23.90 -14.28
CA VAL A 208 -23.77 23.69 -15.18
C VAL A 208 -23.53 24.24 -16.59
N SER A 209 -22.68 25.25 -16.70
CA SER A 209 -22.22 25.82 -17.97
C SER A 209 -20.82 26.42 -17.80
N PRO A 210 -20.07 26.65 -18.89
CA PRO A 210 -18.66 27.00 -18.84
C PRO A 210 -18.31 28.18 -17.93
N VAL A 211 -17.19 28.08 -17.20
CA VAL A 211 -16.58 29.19 -16.46
C VAL A 211 -15.84 30.13 -17.42
N GLU A 212 -15.79 31.42 -17.09
CA GLU A 212 -15.22 32.47 -17.94
C GLU A 212 -13.70 32.58 -17.82
N LYS A 213 -13.18 32.31 -16.62
CA LYS A 213 -11.76 32.43 -16.32
C LYS A 213 -11.34 31.49 -15.20
N THR A 214 -10.18 30.88 -15.39
CA THR A 214 -9.48 30.07 -14.39
C THR A 214 -8.10 30.66 -14.11
N THR A 215 -7.61 30.56 -12.87
CA THR A 215 -6.29 31.10 -12.52
C THR A 215 -5.65 30.41 -11.31
N TRP A 216 -4.41 29.96 -11.46
CA TRP A 216 -3.48 29.58 -10.40
C TRP A 216 -2.73 30.80 -9.86
N THR A 217 -2.64 30.90 -8.54
CA THR A 217 -1.92 31.98 -7.85
C THR A 217 -1.18 31.47 -6.63
N LYS A 218 -0.06 32.12 -6.27
CA LYS A 218 0.56 31.98 -4.96
C LYS A 218 -0.19 32.86 -3.96
N VAL A 219 -0.69 32.27 -2.87
CA VAL A 219 -1.30 32.99 -1.75
C VAL A 219 -0.23 33.36 -0.71
N SER A 220 0.61 32.40 -0.32
CA SER A 220 1.68 32.58 0.67
C SER A 220 2.87 31.67 0.39
N GLY A 221 3.99 31.92 1.07
CA GLY A 221 5.22 31.12 1.04
C GLY A 221 6.50 31.95 0.90
N PRO A 222 7.67 31.40 1.25
CA PRO A 222 8.92 32.16 1.38
C PRO A 222 9.49 32.66 0.05
N GLY A 223 9.47 31.83 -1.01
CA GLY A 223 10.06 32.14 -2.31
C GLY A 223 9.06 32.47 -3.42
N THR A 224 9.55 32.64 -4.65
CA THR A 224 8.71 32.81 -5.84
C THR A 224 8.17 31.48 -6.35
N VAL A 225 6.97 31.51 -6.93
CA VAL A 225 6.34 30.37 -7.63
C VAL A 225 6.19 30.76 -9.09
N THR A 226 6.83 30.02 -9.99
CA THR A 226 6.73 30.24 -11.43
C THR A 226 5.85 29.18 -12.05
N PHE A 227 4.75 29.61 -12.68
CA PHE A 227 3.82 28.72 -13.39
C PHE A 227 4.17 28.68 -14.89
N THR A 228 4.02 27.53 -15.54
CA THR A 228 4.14 27.44 -17.01
C THR A 228 3.00 28.16 -17.73
N ASP A 229 1.76 27.91 -17.30
CA ASP A 229 0.55 28.59 -17.75
C ASP A 229 -0.45 28.62 -16.60
N ASN A 230 -0.61 29.76 -15.95
CA ASN A 230 -1.44 29.86 -14.76
C ASN A 230 -2.93 29.97 -15.06
N GLU A 231 -3.36 30.09 -16.31
CA GLU A 231 -4.79 30.18 -16.66
C GLU A 231 -5.41 28.83 -17.02
N LYS A 232 -4.60 27.79 -17.23
CA LYS A 232 -5.06 26.42 -17.52
C LYS A 232 -5.45 25.63 -16.26
N LEU A 233 -6.32 24.65 -16.46
CA LEU A 233 -6.68 23.66 -15.44
C LEU A 233 -5.45 22.81 -15.06
N ASP A 234 -4.74 22.33 -16.08
CA ASP A 234 -3.44 21.68 -15.93
C ASP A 234 -2.31 22.69 -16.13
N ALA A 235 -1.45 22.80 -15.12
CA ALA A 235 -0.29 23.69 -15.11
C ALA A 235 0.89 22.97 -14.44
N THR A 236 2.08 23.54 -14.55
CA THR A 236 3.21 23.15 -13.70
C THR A 236 3.76 24.35 -12.95
N ALA A 237 4.34 24.10 -11.78
CA ALA A 237 4.95 25.10 -10.93
C ALA A 237 6.37 24.69 -10.50
N VAL A 238 7.25 25.68 -10.37
CA VAL A 238 8.57 25.56 -9.74
C VAL A 238 8.73 26.60 -8.63
N PHE A 239 9.48 26.23 -7.59
CA PHE A 239 9.62 27.00 -6.36
C PHE A 239 11.07 27.43 -6.15
N SER A 240 11.32 28.69 -5.80
CA SER A 240 12.68 29.20 -5.63
C SER A 240 13.29 28.93 -4.25
N GLU A 241 12.47 28.69 -3.22
CA GLU A 241 12.92 28.49 -1.84
C GLU A 241 12.17 27.34 -1.17
N VAL A 242 12.81 26.67 -0.21
CA VAL A 242 12.17 25.64 0.62
C VAL A 242 11.20 26.26 1.63
N GLY A 243 10.17 25.52 2.02
CA GLY A 243 9.19 25.91 3.02
C GLY A 243 7.75 25.64 2.60
N GLU A 244 6.82 26.10 3.41
CA GLU A 244 5.38 25.93 3.22
C GLU A 244 4.81 26.99 2.27
N TYR A 245 4.05 26.55 1.27
CA TYR A 245 3.34 27.39 0.32
C TYR A 245 1.85 27.08 0.32
N ILE A 246 1.05 28.12 0.11
CA ILE A 246 -0.37 27.97 -0.25
C ILE A 246 -0.52 28.47 -1.67
N LEU A 247 -0.93 27.57 -2.56
CA LEU A 247 -1.39 27.92 -3.90
C LEU A 247 -2.92 27.98 -3.90
N ALA A 248 -3.50 28.81 -4.75
CA ALA A 248 -4.94 28.89 -4.94
C ALA A 248 -5.28 28.72 -6.41
N PHE A 249 -6.30 27.90 -6.68
CA PHE A 249 -6.95 27.84 -7.98
C PHE A 249 -8.32 28.51 -7.89
N THR A 250 -8.54 29.48 -8.77
CA THR A 250 -9.78 30.26 -8.85
C THR A 250 -10.51 29.93 -10.14
N ALA A 251 -11.81 29.65 -10.07
CA ALA A 251 -12.73 29.65 -11.21
C ALA A 251 -13.75 30.79 -11.07
N LYS A 252 -13.99 31.52 -12.16
CA LYS A 252 -14.91 32.67 -12.21
C LYS A 252 -16.04 32.44 -13.20
N LYS A 253 -17.27 32.78 -12.79
CA LYS A 253 -18.47 32.78 -13.64
C LYS A 253 -19.36 33.97 -13.28
N GLY A 254 -19.50 34.95 -14.18
CA GLY A 254 -20.19 36.21 -13.89
C GLY A 254 -19.59 36.94 -12.68
N LYS A 255 -20.42 37.13 -11.63
CA LYS A 255 -19.99 37.72 -10.35
C LYS A 255 -19.44 36.70 -9.36
N ASP A 256 -19.67 35.41 -9.61
CA ASP A 256 -19.27 34.34 -8.71
C ASP A 256 -17.81 33.99 -8.93
N LYS A 257 -17.09 33.83 -7.81
CA LYS A 257 -15.70 33.38 -7.77
C LYS A 257 -15.59 32.27 -6.75
N VAL A 258 -15.18 31.09 -7.18
CA VAL A 258 -14.88 29.96 -6.29
C VAL A 258 -13.39 29.73 -6.28
N THR A 259 -12.82 29.53 -5.11
CA THR A 259 -11.39 29.34 -4.90
C THR A 259 -11.18 28.12 -4.02
N THR A 260 -10.26 27.26 -4.43
CA THR A 260 -9.73 26.19 -3.57
C THR A 260 -8.24 26.40 -3.36
N ASN A 261 -7.77 25.99 -2.18
CA ASN A 261 -6.38 26.09 -1.80
C ASN A 261 -5.70 24.73 -1.90
N LEU A 262 -4.40 24.79 -2.14
CA LEU A 262 -3.52 23.65 -2.22
C LEU A 262 -2.30 23.95 -1.35
N GLN A 263 -2.02 23.09 -0.37
CA GLN A 263 -0.79 23.17 0.40
C GLN A 263 0.35 22.44 -0.33
N VAL A 264 1.50 23.12 -0.41
CA VAL A 264 2.72 22.55 -0.99
C VAL A 264 3.88 22.76 -0.02
N THR A 265 4.43 21.67 0.49
CA THR A 265 5.67 21.67 1.28
C THR A 265 6.85 21.48 0.33
N VAL A 266 7.73 22.48 0.22
CA VAL A 266 8.93 22.40 -0.61
C VAL A 266 10.13 22.04 0.26
N SER A 267 10.75 20.91 -0.03
CA SER A 267 11.93 20.39 0.68
C SER A 267 13.17 20.38 -0.22
N GLU A 268 14.36 20.27 0.39
CA GLU A 268 15.55 19.93 -0.38
C GLU A 268 15.50 18.45 -0.78
N PRO A 269 16.04 18.09 -1.97
CA PRO A 269 16.30 16.70 -2.29
C PRO A 269 17.22 16.06 -1.24
N PRO A 270 17.15 14.73 -1.05
CA PRO A 270 18.08 14.02 -0.18
C PRO A 270 19.53 14.26 -0.62
N ALA A 271 20.46 13.98 0.30
CA ALA A 271 21.88 14.04 -0.04
C ALA A 271 22.21 13.06 -1.18
N GLU A 272 23.22 13.39 -1.99
CA GLU A 272 23.71 12.47 -3.01
C GLU A 272 24.21 11.16 -2.36
N GLY A 273 23.83 10.04 -2.97
CA GLY A 273 24.19 8.71 -2.50
C GLY A 273 23.17 8.13 -1.52
N ARG A 274 22.73 6.90 -1.80
CA ARG A 274 21.90 6.10 -0.90
C ARG A 274 22.74 5.32 0.10
N LEU A 275 22.11 4.84 1.17
CA LEU A 275 22.66 3.75 1.97
C LEU A 275 22.66 2.46 1.16
N ASP A 276 23.55 1.56 1.54
CA ASP A 276 23.67 0.22 0.99
C ASP A 276 22.93 -0.80 1.86
N VAL A 277 22.37 -1.79 1.17
CA VAL A 277 21.63 -2.88 1.80
C VAL A 277 22.59 -3.86 2.45
N VAL A 278 22.21 -4.37 3.61
CA VAL A 278 22.84 -5.57 4.20
C VAL A 278 22.05 -6.78 3.73
N TYR A 279 22.66 -7.60 2.86
CA TYR A 279 22.05 -8.85 2.43
C TYR A 279 21.89 -9.81 3.61
N THR A 280 20.72 -10.44 3.72
CA THR A 280 20.50 -11.50 4.71
C THR A 280 21.41 -12.67 4.40
N LYS A 281 22.38 -12.94 5.28
CA LYS A 281 23.25 -14.12 5.31
C LYS A 281 23.05 -14.88 6.62
N ASN A 282 23.83 -15.95 6.84
CA ASN A 282 23.72 -16.75 8.05
C ASN A 282 23.80 -15.90 9.33
N TYR A 283 22.86 -16.10 10.26
CA TYR A 283 22.78 -15.35 11.51
C TYR A 283 22.11 -16.15 12.63
N SER A 284 22.32 -15.76 13.88
CA SER A 284 21.61 -16.33 15.04
C SER A 284 20.67 -15.30 15.67
N ILE A 285 19.56 -15.79 16.23
CA ILE A 285 18.60 -14.98 16.97
C ILE A 285 18.73 -15.35 18.44
N ASP A 286 18.90 -14.37 19.31
CA ASP A 286 18.96 -14.54 20.77
C ASP A 286 17.78 -13.85 21.49
N SER A 287 17.01 -13.03 20.77
CA SER A 287 15.78 -12.40 21.26
C SER A 287 14.70 -13.46 21.49
N PRO A 288 14.14 -13.57 22.72
CA PRO A 288 13.10 -14.57 23.00
C PRO A 288 11.87 -14.45 22.10
N LEU A 289 11.38 -13.22 21.86
CA LEU A 289 10.24 -12.99 20.97
C LEU A 289 10.57 -13.49 19.55
N TRP A 290 11.65 -13.00 18.96
CA TRP A 290 11.96 -13.33 17.57
C TRP A 290 12.37 -14.79 17.37
N ASP A 291 13.01 -15.41 18.35
CA ASP A 291 13.38 -16.83 18.32
C ASP A 291 12.12 -17.71 18.29
N ASP A 292 11.16 -17.44 19.19
CA ASP A 292 9.89 -18.18 19.23
C ASP A 292 9.08 -18.00 17.94
N ARG A 293 9.01 -16.77 17.41
CA ARG A 293 8.28 -16.47 16.17
C ARG A 293 8.96 -17.06 14.95
N ALA A 294 10.29 -17.00 14.86
CA ALA A 294 11.06 -17.63 13.80
C ALA A 294 10.88 -19.15 13.82
N LYS A 295 10.99 -19.77 15.00
CA LYS A 295 10.74 -21.21 15.18
C LYS A 295 9.35 -21.60 14.70
N ALA A 296 8.30 -20.89 15.12
CA ALA A 296 6.93 -21.19 14.69
C ALA A 296 6.79 -21.17 13.15
N MET A 297 7.35 -20.15 12.49
CA MET A 297 7.31 -20.06 11.02
C MET A 297 8.13 -21.17 10.33
N ILE A 298 9.33 -21.47 10.84
CA ILE A 298 10.22 -22.49 10.26
C ILE A 298 9.64 -23.89 10.44
N VAL A 299 9.07 -24.19 11.60
CA VAL A 299 8.59 -25.54 11.94
C VAL A 299 7.17 -25.80 11.42
N ASN A 300 6.30 -24.80 11.38
CA ASN A 300 4.89 -24.98 11.01
C ASN A 300 4.54 -24.33 9.67
N TRP A 301 4.75 -23.03 9.53
CA TRP A 301 4.18 -22.26 8.42
C TRP A 301 4.84 -22.55 7.06
N ILE A 302 6.17 -22.50 6.98
CA ILE A 302 6.89 -22.76 5.72
C ILE A 302 6.69 -24.22 5.27
N PRO A 303 6.79 -25.25 6.15
CA PRO A 303 6.45 -26.62 5.78
C PRO A 303 5.03 -26.80 5.28
N TRP A 304 4.05 -26.07 5.84
CA TRP A 304 2.68 -26.06 5.35
C TRP A 304 2.57 -25.43 3.95
N CYS A 305 3.25 -24.31 3.70
CA CYS A 305 3.30 -23.70 2.36
C CYS A 305 3.90 -24.66 1.32
N ILE A 306 4.95 -25.41 1.69
CA ILE A 306 5.53 -26.46 0.85
C ILE A 306 4.47 -27.51 0.52
N ASP A 307 3.77 -28.04 1.54
CA ASP A 307 2.77 -29.08 1.34
C ASP A 307 1.60 -28.62 0.46
N GLN A 308 1.17 -27.35 0.59
CA GLN A 308 0.16 -26.76 -0.28
C GLN A 308 0.65 -26.61 -1.72
N CYS A 309 1.87 -26.12 -1.93
CA CYS A 309 2.44 -25.99 -3.27
C CYS A 309 2.61 -27.35 -3.98
N GLU A 310 2.88 -28.42 -3.22
CA GLU A 310 3.00 -29.79 -3.76
C GLU A 310 1.66 -30.54 -3.90
N ASN A 311 0.58 -29.99 -3.35
CA ASN A 311 -0.73 -30.63 -3.41
C ASN A 311 -1.35 -30.53 -4.81
N SER A 312 -1.29 -31.60 -5.59
CA SER A 312 -1.86 -31.65 -6.94
C SER A 312 -3.39 -31.47 -7.02
N ASN A 313 -4.09 -31.55 -5.88
CA ASN A 313 -5.53 -31.27 -5.78
C ASN A 313 -5.84 -29.81 -5.40
N LEU A 314 -4.82 -28.97 -5.20
CA LEU A 314 -5.02 -27.57 -4.85
C LEU A 314 -5.59 -26.80 -6.06
N ALA A 315 -6.87 -26.43 -5.97
CA ALA A 315 -7.58 -25.75 -7.06
C ALA A 315 -6.96 -24.39 -7.43
N THR A 316 -6.27 -23.74 -6.50
CA THR A 316 -5.61 -22.45 -6.75
C THR A 316 -4.33 -22.59 -7.56
N GLY A 317 -3.79 -23.79 -7.75
CA GLY A 317 -2.53 -24.04 -8.47
C GLY A 317 -1.32 -24.14 -7.56
N GLY A 318 -0.19 -24.56 -8.12
CA GLY A 318 1.04 -24.84 -7.38
C GLY A 318 2.14 -25.38 -8.30
N LEU A 319 2.95 -26.31 -7.79
CA LEU A 319 4.10 -26.88 -8.50
C LEU A 319 3.70 -27.61 -9.80
N ASP A 320 2.50 -28.20 -9.84
CA ASP A 320 1.93 -28.85 -11.03
C ASP A 320 2.02 -27.97 -12.28
N ASN A 321 1.77 -26.66 -12.16
CA ASN A 321 1.79 -25.76 -13.30
C ASN A 321 3.18 -25.72 -13.97
N PHE A 322 4.27 -25.78 -13.20
CA PHE A 322 5.63 -25.87 -13.76
C PHE A 322 5.90 -27.23 -14.40
N ILE A 323 5.41 -28.31 -13.79
CA ILE A 323 5.55 -29.67 -14.33
C ILE A 323 4.86 -29.77 -15.70
N GLU A 324 3.63 -29.28 -15.80
CA GLU A 324 2.89 -29.29 -17.06
C GLU A 324 3.53 -28.36 -18.10
N ALA A 325 4.00 -27.17 -17.71
CA ALA A 325 4.71 -26.26 -18.62
C ALA A 325 5.98 -26.92 -19.20
N ALA A 326 6.75 -27.61 -18.36
CA ALA A 326 7.91 -28.38 -18.80
C ALA A 326 7.52 -29.51 -19.77
N LYS A 327 6.39 -30.20 -19.57
CA LYS A 327 5.89 -31.20 -20.54
C LYS A 327 5.55 -30.55 -21.87
N ALA A 328 4.85 -29.43 -21.86
CA ALA A 328 4.48 -28.68 -23.06
C ALA A 328 5.72 -28.27 -23.87
N LEU A 329 6.73 -27.68 -23.23
CA LEU A 329 7.99 -27.27 -23.88
C LEU A 329 8.77 -28.43 -24.49
N ASN A 330 8.60 -29.64 -23.95
CA ASN A 330 9.23 -30.86 -24.45
C ASN A 330 8.36 -31.64 -25.45
N GLY A 331 7.24 -31.07 -25.92
CA GLY A 331 6.32 -31.72 -26.86
C GLY A 331 5.61 -32.96 -26.30
N LYS A 332 5.51 -33.09 -24.97
CA LYS A 332 4.80 -34.19 -24.30
C LYS A 332 3.35 -33.79 -24.03
N PRO A 333 2.40 -34.75 -23.91
CA PRO A 333 1.05 -34.45 -23.45
C PRO A 333 1.06 -33.74 -22.08
N TYR A 334 0.28 -32.68 -21.95
CA TYR A 334 0.23 -31.82 -20.77
C TYR A 334 -1.22 -31.43 -20.43
N ALA A 335 -1.44 -30.97 -19.20
CA ALA A 335 -2.70 -30.42 -18.73
C ALA A 335 -2.70 -28.88 -18.72
N ALA A 336 -3.88 -28.28 -18.71
CA ALA A 336 -4.05 -26.83 -18.63
C ALA A 336 -3.56 -26.27 -17.29
N HIS A 337 -3.23 -24.98 -17.28
CA HIS A 337 -2.86 -24.23 -16.08
C HIS A 337 -3.98 -24.26 -15.03
N LYS A 338 -3.62 -24.54 -13.77
CA LYS A 338 -4.53 -24.57 -12.62
C LYS A 338 -4.55 -23.24 -11.87
N GLY A 339 -5.76 -22.79 -11.54
CA GLY A 339 -6.03 -21.64 -10.67
C GLY A 339 -5.73 -20.28 -11.33
N TYR A 340 -5.32 -19.30 -10.52
CA TYR A 340 -5.08 -17.94 -11.00
C TYR A 340 -3.87 -17.88 -11.94
N VAL A 341 -3.87 -16.91 -12.86
CA VAL A 341 -2.75 -16.65 -13.77
C VAL A 341 -1.43 -16.41 -13.03
N PHE A 342 -1.49 -15.86 -11.81
CA PHE A 342 -0.35 -15.60 -10.95
C PHE A 342 0.02 -16.77 -10.01
N ALA A 343 -0.46 -18.00 -10.28
CA ALA A 343 -0.26 -19.14 -9.38
C ALA A 343 1.21 -19.54 -9.13
N ASN A 344 2.12 -19.11 -10.01
CA ASN A 344 3.55 -19.31 -9.82
C ASN A 344 4.11 -18.45 -8.68
N ALA A 345 3.49 -17.32 -8.34
CA ALA A 345 4.03 -16.35 -7.40
C ALA A 345 4.23 -16.94 -5.99
N TRP A 346 3.27 -17.67 -5.44
CA TRP A 346 3.44 -18.25 -4.09
C TRP A 346 4.46 -19.40 -4.05
N VAL A 347 4.74 -20.06 -5.19
CA VAL A 347 5.85 -21.02 -5.28
C VAL A 347 7.19 -20.30 -5.18
N HIS A 348 7.36 -19.19 -5.92
CA HIS A 348 8.56 -18.36 -5.85
C HIS A 348 8.77 -17.72 -4.48
N GLN A 349 7.71 -17.16 -3.87
CA GLN A 349 7.77 -16.62 -2.51
C GLN A 349 8.11 -17.70 -1.47
N THR A 350 7.62 -18.93 -1.65
CA THR A 350 7.96 -20.05 -0.77
C THR A 350 9.43 -20.43 -0.91
N ILE A 351 10.00 -20.42 -2.11
CA ILE A 351 11.45 -20.60 -2.32
C ILE A 351 12.24 -19.51 -1.60
N GLU A 352 11.83 -18.25 -1.74
CA GLU A 352 12.50 -17.13 -1.07
C GLU A 352 12.47 -17.33 0.46
N SER A 353 11.30 -17.67 1.00
CA SER A 353 11.10 -17.95 2.44
C SER A 353 11.95 -19.10 2.93
N ILE A 354 12.03 -20.19 2.15
CA ILE A 354 12.93 -21.32 2.43
C ILE A 354 14.38 -20.85 2.47
N CYS A 355 14.82 -20.05 1.48
CA CYS A 355 16.20 -19.61 1.43
C CYS A 355 16.58 -18.79 2.67
N ILE A 356 15.69 -17.90 3.10
CA ILE A 356 15.87 -17.07 4.29
C ILE A 356 15.86 -17.91 5.57
N ALA A 357 14.91 -18.85 5.70
CA ALA A 357 14.81 -19.75 6.85
C ALA A 357 16.04 -20.65 7.02
N LEU A 358 16.69 -21.04 5.92
CA LEU A 358 17.92 -21.84 5.93
C LEU A 358 19.16 -21.05 6.39
N MET A 359 19.09 -19.72 6.42
CA MET A 359 20.17 -18.87 6.92
C MET A 359 20.07 -18.61 8.44
N ILE A 360 19.01 -19.10 9.10
CA ILE A 360 18.88 -18.97 10.56
C ILE A 360 19.61 -20.13 11.23
N ASP A 361 20.52 -19.83 12.15
CA ASP A 361 21.17 -20.84 12.99
C ASP A 361 20.12 -21.51 13.89
N PRO A 362 19.91 -22.84 13.79
CA PRO A 362 18.96 -23.54 14.63
C PRO A 362 19.38 -23.60 16.12
N LYS A 363 20.62 -23.22 16.47
CA LYS A 363 21.18 -23.31 17.84
C LYS A 363 20.98 -24.69 18.49
N GLY A 364 21.00 -25.75 17.67
CA GLY A 364 20.78 -27.13 18.11
C GLY A 364 19.32 -27.55 18.34
N ASP A 365 18.32 -26.71 18.05
CA ASP A 365 16.91 -27.07 18.11
C ASP A 365 16.57 -28.14 17.07
N LYS A 366 16.10 -29.30 17.54
CA LYS A 366 15.87 -30.48 16.70
C LYS A 366 14.70 -30.30 15.72
N GLU A 367 13.70 -29.49 16.07
CA GLU A 367 12.53 -29.26 15.22
C GLU A 367 12.90 -28.30 14.09
N ILE A 368 13.64 -27.24 14.40
CA ILE A 368 14.18 -26.32 13.38
C ILE A 368 15.09 -27.08 12.42
N ILE A 369 16.02 -27.90 12.93
CA ILE A 369 16.91 -28.72 12.09
C ILE A 369 16.10 -29.64 11.17
N ALA A 370 15.10 -30.36 11.71
CA ALA A 370 14.28 -31.26 10.90
C ALA A 370 13.50 -30.51 9.80
N ALA A 371 12.96 -29.34 10.12
CA ALA A 371 12.26 -28.51 9.15
C ALA A 371 13.21 -27.96 8.08
N GLN A 372 14.38 -27.46 8.46
CA GLN A 372 15.42 -27.01 7.52
C GLN A 372 15.90 -28.16 6.61
N GLU A 373 16.01 -29.38 7.09
CA GLU A 373 16.32 -30.53 6.23
C GLU A 373 15.20 -30.85 5.23
N LYS A 374 13.92 -30.68 5.59
CA LYS A 374 12.80 -30.74 4.63
C LYS A 374 12.99 -29.66 3.56
N MET A 375 13.26 -28.42 3.98
CA MET A 375 13.43 -27.27 3.10
C MET A 375 14.60 -27.44 2.10
N LYS A 376 15.75 -27.95 2.53
CA LYS A 376 16.88 -28.27 1.63
C LYS A 376 16.48 -29.26 0.55
N LYS A 377 15.80 -30.35 0.93
CA LYS A 377 15.29 -31.35 -0.01
C LYS A 377 14.26 -30.75 -0.98
N THR A 378 13.42 -29.84 -0.47
CA THR A 378 12.45 -29.10 -1.30
C THR A 378 13.15 -28.25 -2.35
N LEU A 379 14.20 -27.49 -2.01
CA LEU A 379 14.96 -26.71 -3.00
C LEU A 379 15.55 -27.60 -4.11
N GLU A 380 16.20 -28.71 -3.73
CA GLU A 380 16.77 -29.65 -4.70
C GLU A 380 15.72 -30.29 -5.61
N LYS A 381 14.49 -30.46 -5.13
CA LYS A 381 13.37 -30.96 -5.91
C LYS A 381 12.78 -29.88 -6.83
N TRP A 382 12.50 -28.70 -6.29
CA TRP A 382 11.72 -27.66 -6.96
C TRP A 382 12.53 -26.89 -8.00
N ILE A 383 13.80 -26.58 -7.74
CA ILE A 383 14.62 -25.79 -8.66
C ILE A 383 14.67 -26.44 -10.06
N PRO A 384 15.01 -27.74 -10.22
CA PRO A 384 14.99 -28.36 -11.55
C PRO A 384 13.61 -28.34 -12.23
N ILE A 385 12.52 -28.46 -11.48
CA ILE A 385 11.15 -28.43 -12.02
C ILE A 385 10.84 -27.05 -12.59
N ILE A 386 11.17 -25.98 -11.85
CA ILE A 386 10.94 -24.60 -12.28
C ILE A 386 11.81 -24.27 -13.50
N LEU A 387 13.09 -24.66 -13.47
CA LEU A 387 14.00 -24.41 -14.59
C LEU A 387 13.59 -25.15 -15.86
N ALA A 388 12.99 -26.34 -15.74
CA ALA A 388 12.45 -27.08 -16.89
C ALA A 388 11.22 -26.40 -17.53
N ALA A 389 10.58 -25.48 -16.82
CA ALA A 389 9.46 -24.67 -17.32
C ALA A 389 9.91 -23.32 -17.90
N GLN A 390 11.21 -22.96 -17.82
CA GLN A 390 11.73 -21.74 -18.43
C GLN A 390 11.90 -21.93 -19.94
N GLU A 391 11.37 -20.99 -20.72
CA GLU A 391 11.43 -21.03 -22.17
C GLU A 391 12.87 -20.79 -22.70
N PRO A 392 13.17 -21.20 -23.94
CA PRO A 392 14.53 -21.09 -24.50
C PRO A 392 15.10 -19.67 -24.53
N ASP A 393 14.27 -18.64 -24.61
CA ASP A 393 14.67 -17.23 -24.57
C ASP A 393 14.79 -16.67 -23.14
N GLY A 394 14.33 -17.40 -22.12
CA GLY A 394 14.41 -17.01 -20.72
C GLY A 394 13.06 -16.67 -20.08
N TYR A 395 11.99 -16.58 -20.86
CA TYR A 395 10.65 -16.30 -20.33
C TYR A 395 10.18 -17.40 -19.36
N LEU A 396 9.48 -17.02 -18.29
CA LEU A 396 9.00 -17.95 -17.26
C LEU A 396 7.65 -17.49 -16.71
N GLN A 397 6.57 -18.02 -17.25
CA GLN A 397 5.21 -17.85 -16.74
C GLN A 397 4.35 -19.00 -17.26
N THR A 398 3.84 -19.86 -16.37
CA THR A 398 3.27 -21.14 -16.81
C THR A 398 1.92 -21.02 -17.49
N ALA A 399 1.09 -20.03 -17.16
CA ALA A 399 -0.20 -19.82 -17.82
C ALA A 399 -0.02 -19.47 -19.32
N TYR A 400 1.04 -18.74 -19.65
CA TYR A 400 1.41 -18.40 -21.02
C TYR A 400 2.16 -19.54 -21.72
N THR A 401 2.94 -20.35 -21.00
CA THR A 401 3.56 -21.54 -21.60
C THR A 401 2.54 -22.67 -21.85
N LEU A 402 1.55 -22.83 -20.98
CA LEU A 402 0.49 -23.85 -21.06
C LEU A 402 -0.74 -23.45 -21.86
N ARG A 403 -0.73 -22.22 -22.38
CA ARG A 403 -1.79 -21.51 -23.12
C ARG A 403 -3.07 -22.25 -23.49
N ASP A 404 -4.17 -21.56 -23.22
CA ASP A 404 -5.32 -21.51 -24.11
C ASP A 404 -5.08 -20.40 -25.17
N PRO A 405 -4.79 -20.75 -26.44
CA PRO A 405 -4.47 -19.77 -27.49
C PRO A 405 -5.64 -18.84 -27.83
N GLU A 406 -6.88 -19.15 -27.42
CA GLU A 406 -8.03 -18.25 -27.62
C GLU A 406 -8.04 -17.07 -26.64
N ARG A 407 -7.40 -17.21 -25.46
CA ARG A 407 -7.42 -16.22 -24.38
C ARG A 407 -6.12 -15.42 -24.23
N TRP A 408 -4.96 -16.04 -24.46
CA TRP A 408 -3.63 -15.43 -24.28
C TRP A 408 -2.72 -15.67 -25.50
N GLU A 409 -2.96 -14.92 -26.58
CA GLU A 409 -2.32 -15.17 -27.89
C GLU A 409 -0.84 -14.72 -27.95
N LYS A 410 -0.46 -13.58 -27.36
CA LYS A 410 0.94 -13.07 -27.33
C LYS A 410 1.34 -12.69 -25.90
N ARG A 411 2.66 -12.72 -25.63
CA ARG A 411 3.23 -12.22 -24.37
C ARG A 411 3.12 -10.69 -24.37
N TRP A 412 2.95 -10.10 -23.19
CA TRP A 412 2.92 -8.65 -23.01
C TRP A 412 1.89 -7.93 -23.90
N GLU A 413 0.69 -8.50 -24.06
CA GLU A 413 -0.41 -7.82 -24.77
C GLU A 413 -1.02 -6.72 -23.90
N ASP A 414 -1.32 -5.57 -24.50
CA ASP A 414 -1.93 -4.44 -23.78
C ASP A 414 -3.26 -4.82 -23.09
N ARG A 415 -4.10 -5.62 -23.76
CA ARG A 415 -5.37 -6.09 -23.19
C ARG A 415 -5.22 -7.02 -21.99
N ASN A 416 -4.02 -7.59 -21.80
CA ASN A 416 -3.71 -8.60 -20.78
C ASN A 416 -2.71 -8.08 -19.75
N ARG A 417 -2.56 -6.77 -19.57
CA ARG A 417 -1.70 -6.18 -18.51
C ARG A 417 -2.08 -6.64 -17.11
N SER A 418 -3.33 -7.06 -16.90
CA SER A 418 -3.82 -7.68 -15.65
C SER A 418 -3.44 -9.15 -15.46
N ALA A 419 -2.69 -9.76 -16.38
CA ALA A 419 -2.34 -11.19 -16.35
C ALA A 419 -1.10 -11.52 -15.51
N HIS A 420 -0.48 -10.53 -14.84
CA HIS A 420 0.59 -10.72 -13.85
C HIS A 420 1.89 -11.33 -14.42
N GLU A 421 2.24 -11.06 -15.68
CA GLU A 421 3.49 -11.52 -16.30
C GLU A 421 4.73 -10.96 -15.57
N GLY A 422 4.72 -9.66 -15.30
CA GLY A 422 5.77 -8.96 -14.56
C GLY A 422 5.73 -9.29 -13.07
N TYR A 423 4.54 -9.34 -12.47
CA TYR A 423 4.37 -9.72 -11.07
C TYR A 423 5.01 -11.08 -10.74
N VAL A 424 4.71 -12.11 -11.54
CA VAL A 424 5.31 -13.45 -11.36
C VAL A 424 6.83 -13.42 -11.60
N SER A 425 7.27 -12.73 -12.66
CA SER A 425 8.69 -12.61 -13.01
C SER A 425 9.51 -11.95 -11.90
N GLY A 426 8.97 -10.90 -11.27
CA GLY A 426 9.60 -10.18 -10.18
C GLY A 426 9.87 -11.09 -8.97
N TYR A 427 8.87 -11.85 -8.51
CA TYR A 427 9.08 -12.80 -7.40
C TYR A 427 10.13 -13.88 -7.72
N PHE A 428 10.19 -14.35 -8.97
CA PHE A 428 11.23 -15.30 -9.35
C PHE A 428 12.63 -14.68 -9.20
N ILE A 429 12.82 -13.45 -9.69
CA ILE A 429 14.07 -12.70 -9.57
C ILE A 429 14.45 -12.50 -8.09
N GLU A 430 13.50 -12.07 -7.25
CA GLU A 430 13.70 -11.86 -5.81
C GLU A 430 14.13 -13.17 -5.10
N SER A 431 13.48 -14.29 -5.45
CA SER A 431 13.85 -15.61 -4.91
C SER A 431 15.27 -16.03 -5.30
N ALA A 432 15.73 -15.66 -6.51
CA ALA A 432 17.07 -15.99 -7.00
C ALA A 432 18.17 -15.22 -6.26
N ILE A 433 17.93 -13.94 -5.89
CA ILE A 433 18.87 -13.15 -5.05
C ILE A 433 19.10 -13.87 -3.72
N ASN A 434 18.03 -14.30 -3.05
CA ASN A 434 18.11 -14.96 -1.75
C ASN A 434 18.74 -16.35 -1.84
N HIS A 435 18.48 -17.11 -2.91
CA HIS A 435 19.14 -18.40 -3.15
C HIS A 435 20.65 -18.24 -3.40
N HIS A 436 21.06 -17.25 -4.19
CA HIS A 436 22.47 -16.95 -4.40
C HIS A 436 23.15 -16.57 -3.08
N THR A 437 22.46 -15.77 -2.25
CA THR A 437 22.99 -15.34 -0.95
C THR A 437 23.12 -16.50 0.04
N LEU A 438 22.09 -17.36 0.15
CA LEU A 438 22.12 -18.60 0.95
C LEU A 438 23.34 -19.48 0.60
N THR A 439 23.62 -19.64 -0.68
CA THR A 439 24.67 -20.54 -1.18
C THR A 439 26.03 -19.85 -1.32
N ASN A 440 26.14 -18.57 -0.94
CA ASN A 440 27.32 -17.73 -1.17
C ASN A 440 27.82 -17.79 -2.64
N GLY A 441 26.90 -17.84 -3.59
CA GLY A 441 27.19 -17.91 -5.03
C GLY A 441 27.76 -19.25 -5.51
N THR A 442 27.78 -20.30 -4.68
CA THR A 442 28.26 -21.62 -5.09
C THR A 442 27.25 -22.38 -5.95
N ASP A 443 25.96 -22.03 -5.85
CA ASP A 443 24.92 -22.54 -6.73
C ASP A 443 24.25 -21.41 -7.53
N LEU A 444 24.55 -21.39 -8.83
CA LEU A 444 24.10 -20.35 -9.76
C LEU A 444 22.84 -20.73 -10.54
N ARG A 445 22.19 -21.88 -10.24
CA ARG A 445 21.01 -22.36 -10.98
C ARG A 445 19.92 -21.30 -11.12
N LEU A 446 19.46 -20.74 -10.00
CA LEU A 446 18.43 -19.69 -10.00
C LEU A 446 18.98 -18.32 -10.44
N TYR A 447 20.22 -17.96 -10.08
CA TYR A 447 20.82 -16.69 -10.49
C TYR A 447 20.93 -16.57 -12.03
N ASN A 448 21.45 -17.61 -12.69
CA ASN A 448 21.57 -17.63 -14.14
C ASN A 448 20.21 -17.61 -14.83
N ALA A 449 19.22 -18.31 -14.28
CA ALA A 449 17.86 -18.32 -14.81
C ALA A 449 17.17 -16.96 -14.64
N ALA A 450 17.33 -16.30 -13.50
CA ALA A 450 16.82 -14.95 -13.26
C ALA A 450 17.49 -13.92 -14.18
N LYS A 451 18.80 -14.04 -14.41
CA LYS A 451 19.52 -13.22 -15.39
C LYS A 451 18.95 -13.42 -16.80
N LYS A 452 18.75 -14.67 -17.21
CA LYS A 452 18.14 -15.00 -18.51
C LYS A 452 16.72 -14.44 -18.65
N LEU A 453 15.93 -14.48 -17.58
CA LEU A 453 14.60 -13.86 -17.55
C LEU A 453 14.70 -12.33 -17.67
N ALA A 454 15.57 -11.69 -16.89
CA ALA A 454 15.77 -10.25 -16.95
C ALA A 454 16.29 -9.78 -18.32
N ASP A 455 17.19 -10.54 -18.95
CA ASP A 455 17.66 -10.32 -20.32
C ASP A 455 16.50 -10.45 -21.33
N CYS A 456 15.67 -11.50 -21.22
CA CYS A 456 14.48 -11.67 -22.07
C CYS A 456 13.55 -10.44 -22.00
N TRP A 457 13.26 -9.95 -20.80
CA TRP A 457 12.46 -8.75 -20.62
C TRP A 457 13.13 -7.49 -21.20
N ALA A 458 14.42 -7.29 -20.92
CA ALA A 458 15.18 -6.12 -21.40
C ALA A 458 15.45 -6.13 -22.91
N ASP A 459 15.41 -7.30 -23.56
CA ASP A 459 15.54 -7.42 -25.01
C ASP A 459 14.21 -7.13 -25.72
N ASN A 460 13.07 -7.42 -25.10
CA ASN A 460 11.74 -7.28 -25.73
C ASN A 460 11.00 -5.99 -25.34
N ILE A 461 11.29 -5.40 -24.18
CA ILE A 461 10.58 -4.22 -23.65
C ILE A 461 11.57 -3.08 -23.48
N GLY A 462 11.23 -1.91 -24.03
CA GLY A 462 12.11 -0.76 -23.99
C GLY A 462 11.81 0.25 -25.09
N PRO A 463 12.58 1.34 -25.16
CA PRO A 463 12.36 2.42 -26.11
C PRO A 463 12.89 2.15 -27.52
N ASN A 464 13.63 1.05 -27.74
CA ASN A 464 14.34 0.82 -28.99
C ASN A 464 13.45 0.22 -30.09
N PRO A 465 13.76 0.43 -31.39
CA PRO A 465 13.04 -0.21 -32.48
C PRO A 465 12.96 -1.73 -32.34
N GLY A 466 11.76 -2.29 -32.48
CA GLY A 466 11.49 -3.72 -32.30
C GLY A 466 11.14 -4.14 -30.88
N GLN A 467 11.30 -3.25 -29.89
CA GLN A 467 10.79 -3.44 -28.54
C GLN A 467 9.37 -2.88 -28.39
N ILE A 468 8.65 -3.35 -27.37
CA ILE A 468 7.31 -2.87 -27.03
C ILE A 468 7.35 -1.92 -25.84
N VAL A 469 6.38 -1.00 -25.78
CA VAL A 469 6.11 -0.14 -24.63
C VAL A 469 5.07 -0.81 -23.75
N TRP A 470 5.49 -1.37 -22.62
CA TRP A 470 4.62 -2.18 -21.76
C TRP A 470 4.91 -1.97 -20.27
N TRP A 471 3.90 -2.23 -19.44
CA TRP A 471 3.94 -2.20 -17.96
C TRP A 471 2.84 -3.11 -17.40
N ASP A 472 3.06 -3.69 -16.21
CA ASP A 472 2.13 -4.63 -15.56
C ASP A 472 1.09 -3.90 -14.69
N GLU A 473 -0.17 -4.31 -14.72
CA GLU A 473 -1.19 -3.78 -13.80
C GLU A 473 -0.99 -4.20 -12.35
N HIS A 474 -0.14 -5.18 -12.06
CA HIS A 474 0.30 -5.49 -10.70
C HIS A 474 1.82 -5.33 -10.58
N GLN A 475 2.24 -4.27 -9.91
CA GLN A 475 3.64 -3.89 -9.68
C GLN A 475 4.36 -4.91 -8.80
N GLU A 476 5.64 -5.15 -9.10
CA GLU A 476 6.59 -6.00 -8.34
C GLU A 476 7.89 -6.10 -9.16
N MET A 477 7.74 -6.25 -10.49
CA MET A 477 8.85 -6.38 -11.42
C MET A 477 9.82 -5.22 -11.34
N GLU A 478 9.31 -4.00 -11.17
CA GLU A 478 10.12 -2.79 -11.14
C GLU A 478 11.09 -2.78 -9.96
N GLN A 479 10.62 -3.10 -8.74
CA GLN A 479 11.52 -3.20 -7.59
C GLN A 479 12.46 -4.40 -7.70
N ALA A 480 11.99 -5.53 -8.20
CA ALA A 480 12.81 -6.73 -8.40
C ALA A 480 13.97 -6.44 -9.38
N LEU A 481 13.70 -5.73 -10.48
CA LEU A 481 14.72 -5.33 -11.46
C LEU A 481 15.74 -4.34 -10.89
N VAL A 482 15.32 -3.37 -10.06
CA VAL A 482 16.30 -2.47 -9.41
C VAL A 482 17.15 -3.24 -8.41
N ARG A 483 16.54 -4.05 -7.55
CA ARG A 483 17.27 -4.89 -6.58
C ARG A 483 18.23 -5.84 -7.26
N PHE A 484 17.79 -6.50 -8.34
CA PHE A 484 18.61 -7.43 -9.10
C PHE A 484 19.71 -6.71 -9.88
N GLY A 485 19.44 -5.55 -10.47
CA GLY A 485 20.46 -4.71 -11.11
C GLY A 485 21.59 -4.34 -10.15
N ARG A 486 21.24 -3.87 -8.94
CA ARG A 486 22.22 -3.62 -7.87
C ARG A 486 22.99 -4.90 -7.50
N PHE A 487 22.27 -6.01 -7.32
CA PHE A 487 22.89 -7.29 -6.98
C PHE A 487 23.87 -7.78 -8.06
N VAL A 488 23.51 -7.67 -9.34
CA VAL A 488 24.38 -8.01 -10.47
C VAL A 488 25.60 -7.10 -10.51
N ASN A 489 25.44 -5.80 -10.22
CA ASN A 489 26.56 -4.88 -10.09
C ASN A 489 27.50 -5.27 -8.94
N ASP A 490 26.95 -5.68 -7.80
CA ASP A 490 27.71 -6.16 -6.65
C ASP A 490 28.47 -7.47 -6.93
N MET A 491 27.84 -8.42 -7.64
CA MET A 491 28.41 -9.74 -7.91
C MET A 491 29.35 -9.76 -9.13
N GLU A 492 29.05 -8.98 -10.17
CA GLU A 492 29.77 -9.03 -11.45
C GLU A 492 30.53 -7.75 -11.83
N GLY A 493 30.25 -6.62 -11.17
CA GLY A 493 30.87 -5.32 -11.42
C GLY A 493 30.55 -4.69 -12.79
N ASN A 494 31.21 -3.55 -13.06
CA ASN A 494 31.23 -2.87 -14.36
C ASN A 494 29.85 -2.46 -14.93
N GLY A 495 28.87 -2.15 -14.08
CA GLY A 495 27.55 -1.65 -14.52
C GLY A 495 26.71 -2.68 -15.28
N LYS A 496 27.01 -3.98 -15.16
CA LYS A 496 26.29 -5.04 -15.87
C LYS A 496 24.81 -5.15 -15.51
N GLY A 497 24.43 -4.65 -14.33
CA GLY A 497 23.05 -4.58 -13.88
C GLY A 497 22.31 -3.31 -14.30
N ASP A 498 23.00 -2.31 -14.85
CA ASP A 498 22.43 -0.99 -15.15
C ASP A 498 21.28 -1.09 -16.16
N ARG A 499 21.35 -2.05 -17.10
CA ARG A 499 20.27 -2.32 -18.06
C ARG A 499 18.96 -2.74 -17.39
N TYR A 500 19.02 -3.41 -16.24
CA TYR A 500 17.82 -3.84 -15.49
C TYR A 500 17.22 -2.68 -14.71
N ILE A 501 18.06 -1.82 -14.13
CA ILE A 501 17.63 -0.58 -13.47
C ILE A 501 16.97 0.36 -14.49
N ALA A 502 17.57 0.48 -15.69
CA ALA A 502 17.01 1.27 -16.79
C ALA A 502 15.66 0.71 -17.26
N LEU A 503 15.52 -0.62 -17.37
CA LEU A 503 14.23 -1.25 -17.68
C LEU A 503 13.20 -0.95 -16.60
N ALA A 504 13.55 -1.06 -15.31
CA ALA A 504 12.62 -0.76 -14.21
C ALA A 504 12.08 0.68 -14.30
N LYS A 505 12.96 1.65 -14.57
CA LYS A 505 12.54 3.03 -14.80
C LYS A 505 11.61 3.14 -16.00
N PHE A 506 11.96 2.50 -17.12
CA PHE A 506 11.15 2.54 -18.35
C PHE A 506 9.73 1.96 -18.14
N LEU A 507 9.59 0.85 -17.39
CA LEU A 507 8.28 0.30 -17.04
C LEU A 507 7.42 1.32 -16.28
N MET A 508 8.03 2.05 -15.33
CA MET A 508 7.32 3.08 -14.56
C MET A 508 7.01 4.34 -15.37
N ASP A 509 7.94 4.83 -16.19
CA ASP A 509 7.72 5.98 -17.08
C ASP A 509 6.60 5.69 -18.10
N SER A 510 6.44 4.42 -18.50
CA SER A 510 5.40 3.98 -19.43
C SER A 510 4.02 3.84 -18.78
N ARG A 511 3.92 3.87 -17.44
CA ARG A 511 2.69 3.61 -16.68
C ARG A 511 1.71 4.77 -16.78
N MET A 512 0.76 4.67 -17.70
CA MET A 512 -0.32 5.65 -17.89
C MET A 512 -1.51 5.06 -18.66
N GLY A 513 -2.63 5.78 -18.68
CA GLY A 513 -3.82 5.46 -19.49
C GLY A 513 -4.78 4.44 -18.86
N GLY A 514 -4.52 4.00 -17.63
CA GLY A 514 -5.35 3.07 -16.89
C GLY A 514 -6.20 3.77 -15.82
N ASN A 515 -6.17 3.28 -14.57
CA ASN A 515 -7.04 3.72 -13.49
C ASN A 515 -6.32 3.78 -12.13
N GLU A 516 -7.02 4.25 -11.10
CA GLU A 516 -6.48 4.33 -9.74
C GLU A 516 -6.18 2.96 -9.13
N TYR A 517 -6.96 1.92 -9.45
CA TYR A 517 -6.78 0.58 -8.90
C TYR A 517 -5.37 0.01 -9.15
N SER A 518 -4.80 0.26 -10.34
CA SER A 518 -3.42 -0.12 -10.73
C SER A 518 -2.44 1.05 -10.77
N GLN A 519 -2.79 2.19 -10.16
CA GLN A 519 -1.96 3.40 -10.07
C GLN A 519 -1.42 3.85 -11.44
N SER A 520 -2.28 3.81 -12.45
CA SER A 520 -1.96 4.13 -13.85
C SER A 520 -2.86 5.22 -14.43
N HIS A 521 -3.64 5.89 -13.57
CA HIS A 521 -4.52 7.01 -13.89
C HIS A 521 -3.74 8.26 -14.33
N VAL A 522 -2.52 8.45 -13.81
CA VAL A 522 -1.58 9.51 -14.21
C VAL A 522 -0.14 8.97 -14.16
N PRO A 523 0.82 9.60 -14.88
CA PRO A 523 2.25 9.24 -14.77
C PRO A 523 2.73 9.24 -13.33
N VAL A 524 3.67 8.37 -12.99
CA VAL A 524 4.10 8.13 -11.60
C VAL A 524 4.64 9.38 -10.91
N GLN A 525 5.27 10.30 -11.66
CA GLN A 525 5.79 11.59 -11.17
C GLN A 525 4.68 12.59 -10.78
N GLN A 526 3.44 12.34 -11.20
CA GLN A 526 2.28 13.20 -10.99
C GLN A 526 1.32 12.64 -9.92
N GLN A 527 1.69 11.52 -9.27
CA GLN A 527 0.91 10.91 -8.21
C GLN A 527 1.26 11.53 -6.86
N TYR A 528 0.27 12.14 -6.20
CA TYR A 528 0.44 12.83 -4.91
C TYR A 528 -0.43 12.26 -3.78
N GLU A 529 -1.32 11.32 -4.09
CA GLU A 529 -2.21 10.68 -3.11
C GLU A 529 -2.16 9.16 -3.28
N ALA A 530 -2.13 8.43 -2.16
CA ALA A 530 -2.16 6.98 -2.19
C ALA A 530 -3.59 6.48 -2.51
N VAL A 531 -3.77 5.87 -3.68
CA VAL A 531 -5.08 5.43 -4.20
C VAL A 531 -5.06 3.99 -4.69
N GLY A 532 -6.25 3.40 -4.86
CA GLY A 532 -6.41 2.06 -5.42
C GLY A 532 -5.89 0.94 -4.53
N HIS A 533 -5.60 -0.22 -5.13
CA HIS A 533 -5.21 -1.43 -4.42
C HIS A 533 -3.92 -1.24 -3.61
N ALA A 534 -3.95 -1.57 -2.32
CA ALA A 534 -2.88 -1.20 -1.39
C ALA A 534 -1.54 -1.84 -1.74
N VAL A 535 -1.49 -3.16 -2.00
CA VAL A 535 -0.25 -3.88 -2.35
C VAL A 535 0.40 -3.32 -3.63
N ARG A 536 -0.37 -3.18 -4.72
CA ARG A 536 0.09 -2.59 -5.98
C ARG A 536 0.74 -1.22 -5.76
N ALA A 537 0.03 -0.36 -5.03
CA ALA A 537 0.50 0.96 -4.67
C ALA A 537 1.83 0.92 -3.92
N VAL A 538 1.93 0.21 -2.79
CA VAL A 538 3.17 0.23 -2.00
C VAL A 538 4.34 -0.54 -2.64
N TYR A 539 4.09 -1.51 -3.52
CA TYR A 539 5.14 -2.07 -4.38
C TYR A 539 5.64 -1.08 -5.43
N LEU A 540 4.74 -0.31 -6.06
CA LEU A 540 5.13 0.78 -6.95
C LEU A 540 5.94 1.83 -6.19
N TYR A 541 5.49 2.26 -5.01
CA TYR A 541 6.18 3.31 -4.24
C TYR A 541 7.56 2.84 -3.78
N SER A 542 7.71 1.56 -3.44
CA SER A 542 9.01 0.93 -3.18
C SER A 542 9.95 1.05 -4.39
N ALA A 543 9.47 0.68 -5.59
CA ALA A 543 10.24 0.80 -6.83
C ALA A 543 10.56 2.26 -7.20
N MET A 544 9.62 3.18 -7.00
CA MET A 544 9.81 4.61 -7.23
C MET A 544 10.87 5.19 -6.29
N SER A 545 10.88 4.81 -5.01
CA SER A 545 11.94 5.20 -4.07
C SER A 545 13.32 4.72 -4.51
N ASP A 546 13.37 3.48 -5.02
CA ASP A 546 14.59 2.91 -5.55
C ASP A 546 15.11 3.71 -6.76
N ILE A 547 14.25 4.05 -7.72
CA ILE A 547 14.64 4.89 -8.86
C ILE A 547 14.99 6.32 -8.43
N ALA A 548 14.22 6.94 -7.54
CA ALA A 548 14.51 8.26 -6.99
C ALA A 548 15.93 8.32 -6.38
N ALA A 549 16.36 7.24 -5.72
CA ALA A 549 17.69 7.11 -5.16
C ALA A 549 18.78 6.86 -6.22
N GLU A 550 18.51 6.02 -7.24
CA GLU A 550 19.45 5.71 -8.31
C GLU A 550 19.69 6.87 -9.29
N THR A 551 18.63 7.58 -9.67
CA THR A 551 18.69 8.61 -10.72
C THR A 551 18.80 10.03 -10.17
N GLN A 552 18.57 10.23 -8.87
CA GLN A 552 18.49 11.56 -8.25
C GLN A 552 17.47 12.47 -8.94
N ASP A 553 16.41 11.89 -9.51
CA ASP A 553 15.38 12.62 -10.24
C ASP A 553 14.41 13.30 -9.25
N PRO A 554 14.37 14.64 -9.20
CA PRO A 554 13.57 15.37 -8.22
C PRO A 554 12.05 15.20 -8.44
N ASP A 555 11.61 14.84 -9.64
CA ASP A 555 10.18 14.59 -9.91
C ASP A 555 9.74 13.27 -9.29
N TYR A 556 10.56 12.21 -9.41
CA TYR A 556 10.34 10.97 -8.67
C TYR A 556 10.40 11.17 -7.16
N GLN A 557 11.38 11.92 -6.67
CA GLN A 557 11.51 12.23 -5.24
C GLN A 557 10.28 13.00 -4.72
N SER A 558 9.76 13.95 -5.50
CA SER A 558 8.55 14.70 -5.16
C SER A 558 7.31 13.80 -5.08
N ALA A 559 7.10 12.93 -6.07
CA ALA A 559 5.98 11.99 -6.05
C ALA A 559 6.07 11.03 -4.86
N VAL A 560 7.24 10.40 -4.67
CA VAL A 560 7.50 9.49 -3.54
C VAL A 560 7.22 10.15 -2.19
N MET A 561 7.70 11.38 -1.97
CA MET A 561 7.50 12.07 -0.70
C MET A 561 6.08 12.56 -0.50
N SER A 562 5.39 12.94 -1.57
CA SER A 562 3.96 13.25 -1.48
C SER A 562 3.12 12.02 -1.15
N LEU A 563 3.42 10.90 -1.80
CA LEU A 563 2.74 9.62 -1.54
C LEU A 563 3.00 9.12 -0.12
N TRP A 564 4.25 9.23 0.37
CA TRP A 564 4.59 8.93 1.75
C TRP A 564 3.83 9.84 2.72
N ASP A 565 3.85 11.15 2.51
CA ASP A 565 3.18 12.14 3.36
C ASP A 565 1.66 11.88 3.42
N ASN A 566 1.01 11.76 2.26
CA ASN A 566 -0.41 11.44 2.19
C ASN A 566 -0.73 10.13 2.92
N MET A 567 0.03 9.09 2.66
CA MET A 567 -0.23 7.78 3.26
C MET A 567 -0.04 7.82 4.78
N VAL A 568 1.09 8.32 5.26
CA VAL A 568 1.45 8.30 6.70
C VAL A 568 0.61 9.28 7.51
N ASN A 569 0.27 10.45 6.96
CA ASN A 569 -0.44 11.50 7.69
C ASN A 569 -1.95 11.53 7.42
N LYS A 570 -2.48 10.67 6.55
CA LYS A 570 -3.92 10.62 6.24
C LYS A 570 -4.51 9.21 6.10
N LYS A 571 -3.72 8.17 5.83
CA LYS A 571 -4.23 6.82 5.45
C LYS A 571 -3.51 5.64 6.11
N TYR A 572 -2.81 5.87 7.22
CA TYR A 572 -1.99 4.87 7.91
C TYR A 572 -2.63 4.52 9.25
N TYR A 573 -2.86 3.24 9.50
CA TYR A 573 -3.49 2.78 10.75
C TYR A 573 -2.49 2.74 11.89
N VAL A 574 -2.94 2.96 13.14
CA VAL A 574 -2.12 2.93 14.36
C VAL A 574 -1.31 1.63 14.55
N THR A 575 -1.75 0.53 13.95
CA THR A 575 -1.04 -0.77 13.95
C THR A 575 0.02 -0.88 12.84
N GLY A 576 0.24 0.19 12.09
CA GLY A 576 1.10 0.26 10.92
C GLY A 576 0.59 -0.45 9.66
N GLY A 577 -0.71 -0.73 9.56
CA GLY A 577 -1.34 -1.29 8.36
C GLY A 577 -1.83 -0.21 7.39
N VAL A 578 -2.05 -0.59 6.12
CA VAL A 578 -2.62 0.29 5.08
C VAL A 578 -3.71 -0.41 4.27
N GLY A 579 -4.65 0.38 3.74
CA GLY A 579 -5.80 -0.11 2.99
C GLY A 579 -7.05 -0.27 3.86
N SER A 580 -8.01 0.66 3.72
CA SER A 580 -9.27 0.61 4.46
C SER A 580 -10.23 -0.47 3.93
N GLY A 581 -10.04 -0.87 2.66
CA GLY A 581 -10.91 -1.81 1.95
C GLY A 581 -12.23 -1.21 1.49
N GLU A 582 -12.34 0.12 1.47
CA GLU A 582 -13.49 0.81 0.85
C GLU A 582 -13.40 0.80 -0.68
N THR A 583 -12.18 0.70 -1.19
CA THR A 583 -11.89 0.31 -2.57
C THR A 583 -11.42 -1.14 -2.61
N SER A 584 -11.40 -1.78 -3.78
CA SER A 584 -10.99 -3.18 -3.98
C SER A 584 -9.62 -3.49 -3.36
N GLU A 585 -9.61 -3.95 -2.10
CA GLU A 585 -8.41 -4.24 -1.29
C GLU A 585 -7.50 -3.02 -1.07
N GLY A 586 -8.08 -1.82 -1.21
CA GLY A 586 -7.31 -0.59 -1.44
C GLY A 586 -7.46 0.51 -0.41
N PHE A 587 -6.81 1.63 -0.71
CA PHE A 587 -6.91 2.88 0.04
C PHE A 587 -8.31 3.49 -0.10
N GLY A 588 -8.86 3.96 1.01
CA GLY A 588 -10.04 4.83 1.03
C GLY A 588 -9.65 6.32 0.92
N PRO A 589 -10.63 7.22 1.07
CA PRO A 589 -10.39 8.66 1.19
C PRO A 589 -9.48 9.01 2.39
N ASN A 590 -8.88 10.20 2.37
CA ASN A 590 -8.11 10.73 3.51
C ASN A 590 -8.92 10.64 4.81
N TYR A 591 -8.28 10.18 5.89
CA TYR A 591 -8.84 9.97 7.23
C TYR A 591 -9.93 8.88 7.34
N SER A 592 -10.22 8.15 6.26
CA SER A 592 -11.17 7.03 6.27
C SER A 592 -10.53 5.75 6.82
N LEU A 593 -10.36 5.71 8.14
CA LEU A 593 -9.65 4.65 8.86
C LEU A 593 -10.59 3.84 9.76
N ARG A 594 -11.60 3.22 9.16
CA ARG A 594 -12.59 2.36 9.85
C ARG A 594 -11.93 1.15 10.53
N HIS A 595 -12.51 0.68 11.64
CA HIS A 595 -11.94 -0.43 12.42
C HIS A 595 -11.97 -1.79 11.74
N ASN A 596 -12.94 -2.05 10.85
CA ASN A 596 -12.99 -3.21 9.97
C ASN A 596 -12.08 -3.00 8.74
N ALA A 597 -10.85 -2.58 9.00
CA ALA A 597 -9.84 -2.29 8.00
C ALA A 597 -9.51 -3.54 7.16
N TYR A 598 -9.10 -3.32 5.91
CA TYR A 598 -8.55 -4.40 5.10
C TYR A 598 -7.15 -4.74 5.58
N CYS A 599 -6.23 -3.78 5.61
CA CYS A 599 -4.87 -3.96 6.13
C CYS A 599 -4.27 -5.32 5.75
N GLU A 600 -4.24 -5.61 4.45
CA GLU A 600 -3.82 -6.91 3.95
C GLU A 600 -2.42 -7.25 4.47
N SER A 601 -2.16 -8.51 4.83
CA SER A 601 -0.82 -8.94 5.24
C SER A 601 0.23 -8.65 4.16
N CYS A 602 -0.06 -8.84 2.87
CA CYS A 602 0.84 -8.43 1.78
C CYS A 602 1.10 -6.93 1.76
N SER A 603 0.07 -6.10 2.04
CA SER A 603 0.24 -4.65 2.04
C SER A 603 1.18 -4.22 3.16
N SER A 604 1.16 -4.91 4.30
CA SER A 604 2.10 -4.70 5.39
C SER A 604 3.53 -5.12 5.01
N CYS A 605 3.71 -6.24 4.32
CA CYS A 605 5.02 -6.64 3.79
C CYS A 605 5.58 -5.59 2.81
N ALA A 606 4.77 -5.21 1.84
CA ALA A 606 5.12 -4.23 0.81
C ALA A 606 5.41 -2.83 1.38
N LEU A 607 4.66 -2.44 2.42
CA LEU A 607 4.87 -1.18 3.12
C LEU A 607 6.20 -1.14 3.86
N ILE A 608 6.61 -2.24 4.50
CA ILE A 608 7.94 -2.37 5.11
C ILE A 608 9.03 -2.17 4.05
N PHE A 609 8.86 -2.71 2.84
CA PHE A 609 9.82 -2.49 1.75
C PHE A 609 9.91 -1.02 1.36
N PHE A 610 8.76 -0.37 1.15
CA PHE A 610 8.72 1.05 0.81
C PHE A 610 9.40 1.93 1.87
N GLN A 611 9.06 1.71 3.15
CA GLN A 611 9.66 2.43 4.28
C GLN A 611 11.17 2.14 4.38
N HIS A 612 11.61 0.90 4.15
CA HIS A 612 13.03 0.57 4.09
C HIS A 612 13.74 1.30 2.93
N LYS A 613 13.14 1.38 1.74
CA LYS A 613 13.72 2.13 0.60
C LYS A 613 13.83 3.62 0.88
N LEU A 614 12.86 4.19 1.60
CA LEU A 614 12.95 5.58 2.07
C LEU A 614 14.09 5.76 3.08
N ASN A 615 14.30 4.80 3.99
CA ASN A 615 15.45 4.83 4.89
C ASN A 615 16.78 4.84 4.10
N LEU A 616 16.89 4.00 3.07
CA LEU A 616 18.07 3.98 2.19
C LEU A 616 18.28 5.30 1.44
N ALA A 617 17.22 5.92 0.95
CA ALA A 617 17.31 7.13 0.13
C ALA A 617 17.57 8.40 0.96
N TYR A 618 16.94 8.52 2.14
CA TYR A 618 16.90 9.78 2.91
C TYR A 618 17.74 9.77 4.20
N HIS A 619 18.20 8.58 4.62
CA HIS A 619 19.05 8.35 5.80
C HIS A 619 18.39 8.86 7.09
N ASP A 620 17.07 8.72 7.18
CA ASP A 620 16.26 9.20 8.30
C ASP A 620 15.66 8.02 9.06
N ALA A 621 15.84 8.03 10.38
CA ALA A 621 15.38 6.99 11.27
C ALA A 621 13.86 6.88 11.33
N LYS A 622 13.12 7.96 11.02
CA LYS A 622 11.65 7.95 11.06
C LYS A 622 11.05 6.86 10.16
N TYR A 623 11.72 6.54 9.06
CA TYR A 623 11.26 5.45 8.18
C TYR A 623 11.47 4.07 8.81
N ALA A 624 12.50 3.92 9.64
CA ALA A 624 12.72 2.74 10.47
C ALA A 624 11.75 2.64 11.65
N ASP A 625 11.33 3.77 12.21
CA ASP A 625 10.25 3.79 13.20
C ASP A 625 8.95 3.25 12.62
N LEU A 626 8.64 3.62 11.37
CA LEU A 626 7.43 3.17 10.68
C LEU A 626 7.47 1.66 10.37
N TYR A 627 8.55 1.13 9.79
CA TYR A 627 8.57 -0.31 9.52
C TYR A 627 8.70 -1.16 10.77
N GLU A 628 9.30 -0.65 11.85
CA GLU A 628 9.22 -1.29 13.17
C GLU A 628 7.76 -1.37 13.63
N GLU A 629 7.01 -0.27 13.52
CA GLU A 629 5.60 -0.26 13.92
C GLU A 629 4.74 -1.23 13.10
N THR A 630 4.86 -1.23 11.76
CA THR A 630 4.17 -2.18 10.89
C THR A 630 4.57 -3.63 11.21
N MET A 631 5.87 -3.88 11.41
CA MET A 631 6.42 -5.21 11.62
C MET A 631 5.95 -5.83 12.95
N TYR A 632 6.10 -5.12 14.06
CA TYR A 632 5.77 -5.63 15.40
C TYR A 632 4.26 -5.71 15.66
N ASN A 633 3.42 -5.08 14.82
CA ASN A 633 1.98 -5.03 15.00
C ASN A 633 1.21 -5.73 13.88
N ALA A 634 0.92 -5.03 12.78
CA ALA A 634 0.08 -5.55 11.70
C ALA A 634 0.65 -6.84 11.10
N LEU A 635 1.95 -6.87 10.78
CA LEU A 635 2.54 -8.03 10.13
C LEU A 635 2.78 -9.20 11.09
N LEU A 636 3.38 -8.98 12.26
CA LEU A 636 3.57 -10.07 13.23
C LEU A 636 2.23 -10.67 13.69
N GLY A 637 1.20 -9.82 13.81
CA GLY A 637 -0.16 -10.19 14.14
C GLY A 637 -0.94 -10.88 13.02
N SER A 638 -0.39 -10.97 11.81
CA SER A 638 -1.02 -11.72 10.73
C SER A 638 -1.04 -13.22 11.01
N LEU A 639 -0.05 -13.75 11.73
CA LEU A 639 0.03 -15.17 12.09
C LEU A 639 -0.47 -15.42 13.52
N ASP A 640 -1.07 -16.59 13.75
CA ASP A 640 -1.32 -17.07 15.11
C ASP A 640 0.01 -17.39 15.84
N MET A 641 -0.06 -17.61 17.15
CA MET A 641 1.12 -17.86 17.98
C MET A 641 1.88 -19.12 17.57
N GLU A 642 1.18 -20.11 17.01
CA GLU A 642 1.78 -21.35 16.51
C GLU A 642 2.18 -21.29 15.01
N ALA A 643 1.84 -20.21 14.30
CA ALA A 643 2.01 -20.05 12.85
C ALA A 643 1.38 -21.21 12.02
N LYS A 644 0.15 -21.59 12.38
CA LYS A 644 -0.70 -22.57 11.67
C LYS A 644 -1.85 -21.90 10.92
N LYS A 645 -2.19 -20.67 11.27
CA LYS A 645 -3.26 -19.89 10.65
C LYS A 645 -2.81 -18.45 10.44
N PHE A 646 -3.37 -17.80 9.44
CA PHE A 646 -3.06 -16.41 9.13
C PHE A 646 -4.31 -15.56 8.84
N TYR A 647 -4.15 -14.25 8.94
CA TYR A 647 -5.08 -13.25 8.44
C TYR A 647 -4.69 -12.83 7.04
N TYR A 648 -5.66 -12.84 6.12
CA TYR A 648 -5.54 -12.08 4.87
C TYR A 648 -5.75 -10.59 5.18
N PRO A 649 -6.95 -10.15 5.64
CA PRO A 649 -7.13 -8.82 6.20
C PRO A 649 -6.81 -8.76 7.70
N ASN A 650 -6.20 -7.66 8.16
CA ASN A 650 -5.87 -7.43 9.58
C ASN A 650 -6.72 -6.28 10.18
N PRO A 651 -7.99 -6.51 10.53
CA PRO A 651 -8.86 -5.48 11.07
C PRO A 651 -8.37 -5.02 12.45
N LEU A 652 -8.72 -3.81 12.89
CA LEU A 652 -8.41 -3.32 14.24
C LEU A 652 -9.45 -3.82 15.25
N HIS A 653 -10.71 -3.98 14.83
CA HIS A 653 -11.77 -4.66 15.57
C HIS A 653 -12.12 -5.95 14.86
N SER A 654 -11.91 -7.09 15.50
CA SER A 654 -12.04 -8.40 14.85
C SER A 654 -13.22 -9.21 15.39
N VAL A 655 -14.01 -9.74 14.44
CA VAL A 655 -15.04 -10.76 14.70
C VAL A 655 -14.62 -12.13 14.15
N THR A 656 -13.69 -12.16 13.19
CA THR A 656 -13.29 -13.36 12.45
C THR A 656 -11.95 -13.90 12.93
N GLU A 657 -11.83 -15.22 13.00
CA GLU A 657 -10.57 -15.90 13.31
C GLU A 657 -9.64 -15.96 12.08
N ARG A 658 -8.36 -16.25 12.33
CA ARG A 658 -7.37 -16.57 11.29
C ARG A 658 -7.75 -17.88 10.58
N THR A 659 -7.34 -18.03 9.32
CA THR A 659 -7.60 -19.22 8.50
C THR A 659 -6.33 -19.98 8.17
N PRO A 660 -6.34 -21.32 8.02
CA PRO A 660 -5.15 -22.10 7.68
C PRO A 660 -4.67 -21.89 6.24
N TRP A 661 -5.57 -21.52 5.33
CA TRP A 661 -5.28 -21.22 3.94
C TRP A 661 -6.36 -20.29 3.37
N HIS A 662 -6.04 -19.55 2.32
CA HIS A 662 -6.96 -18.61 1.67
C HIS A 662 -7.14 -18.93 0.19
N GLY A 663 -8.31 -18.60 -0.36
CA GLY A 663 -8.62 -18.81 -1.77
C GLY A 663 -7.73 -18.01 -2.72
N CYS A 664 -7.13 -16.91 -2.26
CA CYS A 664 -6.04 -16.19 -2.90
C CYS A 664 -4.83 -16.21 -1.94
N PRO A 665 -3.85 -17.11 -2.09
CA PRO A 665 -2.78 -17.27 -1.10
C PRO A 665 -1.58 -16.32 -1.34
N CYS A 666 -1.80 -15.10 -1.84
CA CYS A 666 -0.71 -14.14 -2.12
C CYS A 666 0.13 -13.78 -0.87
N CYS A 667 -0.47 -13.83 0.32
CA CYS A 667 0.18 -13.49 1.59
C CYS A 667 1.10 -14.59 2.11
N VAL A 668 0.91 -15.85 1.71
CA VAL A 668 1.40 -17.01 2.48
C VAL A 668 2.92 -17.09 2.51
N GLY A 669 3.58 -16.92 1.35
CA GLY A 669 5.04 -16.85 1.26
C GLY A 669 5.56 -15.43 1.55
N ASN A 670 4.72 -14.41 1.41
CA ASN A 670 5.13 -13.01 1.60
C ASN A 670 5.42 -12.67 3.08
N ILE A 671 4.67 -13.27 4.02
CA ILE A 671 4.86 -13.07 5.46
C ILE A 671 6.23 -13.57 5.95
N PRO A 672 6.58 -14.87 5.80
CA PRO A 672 7.85 -15.40 6.30
C PRO A 672 9.07 -14.79 5.59
N ARG A 673 9.03 -14.53 4.27
CA ARG A 673 10.16 -13.87 3.60
C ARG A 673 10.44 -12.49 4.21
N THR A 674 9.41 -11.78 4.65
CA THR A 674 9.57 -10.45 5.24
C THR A 674 10.03 -10.56 6.68
N LEU A 675 9.33 -11.31 7.53
CA LEU A 675 9.63 -11.38 8.97
C LEU A 675 10.99 -12.04 9.29
N LEU A 676 11.46 -12.95 8.44
CA LEU A 676 12.72 -13.67 8.67
C LEU A 676 13.96 -12.96 8.07
N MET A 677 13.79 -11.85 7.34
CA MET A 677 14.90 -11.05 6.80
C MET A 677 15.50 -10.08 7.84
N ILE A 678 15.64 -10.53 9.09
CA ILE A 678 16.07 -9.70 10.23
C ILE A 678 17.34 -8.88 9.93
N PRO A 679 18.43 -9.45 9.36
CA PRO A 679 19.62 -8.67 9.04
C PRO A 679 19.37 -7.49 8.11
N THR A 680 18.52 -7.65 7.09
CA THR A 680 18.18 -6.59 6.12
C THR A 680 17.49 -5.41 6.79
N TRP A 681 16.60 -5.67 7.74
CA TRP A 681 15.88 -4.62 8.46
C TRP A 681 16.71 -4.02 9.59
N THR A 682 17.63 -4.79 10.16
CA THR A 682 18.42 -4.38 11.33
C THR A 682 19.55 -3.45 10.96
N TYR A 683 20.21 -3.65 9.81
CA TYR A 683 21.40 -2.91 9.44
C TYR A 683 21.35 -2.40 8.00
N VAL A 684 21.89 -1.19 7.81
CA VAL A 684 22.24 -0.63 6.49
C VAL A 684 23.60 0.05 6.60
N THR A 685 24.33 0.16 5.50
CA THR A 685 25.70 0.68 5.51
C THR A 685 25.83 1.95 4.67
N SER A 686 26.89 2.71 4.91
CA SER A 686 27.33 3.81 4.08
C SER A 686 28.85 3.82 4.03
N GLU A 687 29.44 4.69 3.21
CA GLU A 687 30.88 4.94 3.21
C GLU A 687 31.41 5.37 4.59
N LYS A 688 30.57 5.95 5.46
CA LYS A 688 30.95 6.42 6.81
C LYS A 688 30.89 5.34 7.89
N GLY A 689 30.16 4.24 7.66
CA GLY A 689 29.96 3.20 8.66
C GLY A 689 28.60 2.51 8.60
N LEU A 690 28.09 2.15 9.78
CA LEU A 690 27.00 1.19 9.95
C LEU A 690 25.83 1.82 10.71
N TYR A 691 24.62 1.70 10.16
CA TYR A 691 23.38 2.11 10.81
C TYR A 691 22.72 0.92 11.49
N VAL A 692 22.26 1.12 12.73
CA VAL A 692 21.51 0.15 13.54
C VAL A 692 20.07 0.63 13.63
N ASN A 693 19.21 -0.05 12.89
CA ASN A 693 17.80 0.30 12.79
C ASN A 693 16.93 -0.50 13.74
N LEU A 694 17.05 -1.82 13.83
CA LEU A 694 16.24 -2.63 14.75
C LEU A 694 17.04 -3.09 15.96
N PHE A 695 16.34 -3.25 17.08
CA PHE A 695 16.89 -3.80 18.31
C PHE A 695 16.39 -5.22 18.51
N VAL A 696 17.14 -6.17 17.98
CA VAL A 696 16.81 -7.59 18.03
C VAL A 696 18.04 -8.32 18.56
N GLY A 697 17.89 -8.97 19.71
CA GLY A 697 18.92 -9.85 20.25
C GLY A 697 19.35 -10.87 19.17
N SER A 698 20.58 -10.79 18.71
CA SER A 698 21.07 -11.52 17.54
C SER A 698 22.58 -11.42 17.40
N THR A 699 23.17 -12.35 16.66
CA THR A 699 24.53 -12.26 16.14
C THR A 699 24.50 -12.24 14.62
N ILE A 700 24.94 -11.14 14.02
CA ILE A 700 24.88 -10.89 12.57
C ILE A 700 26.25 -10.39 12.10
N ASN A 701 26.79 -11.00 11.05
CA ASN A 701 27.99 -10.50 10.37
C ASN A 701 27.60 -9.53 9.25
N VAL A 702 28.03 -8.28 9.35
CA VAL A 702 27.84 -7.26 8.33
C VAL A 702 29.14 -7.12 7.54
N GLU A 703 29.08 -7.45 6.25
CA GLU A 703 30.25 -7.44 5.38
C GLU A 703 30.61 -6.04 4.90
N ARG A 704 31.90 -5.81 4.63
CA ARG A 704 32.42 -4.61 3.96
C ARG A 704 32.11 -3.26 4.65
N VAL A 705 31.86 -3.22 5.95
CA VAL A 705 31.74 -1.95 6.71
C VAL A 705 33.07 -1.21 6.67
N VAL A 706 33.16 -0.15 5.85
CA VAL A 706 34.40 0.60 5.59
C VAL A 706 35.58 -0.33 5.24
N GLY A 707 35.28 -1.38 4.45
CA GLY A 707 36.27 -2.35 3.99
C GLY A 707 36.65 -3.48 4.97
N THR A 708 35.97 -3.61 6.12
CA THR A 708 36.10 -4.79 7.00
C THR A 708 34.75 -5.45 7.26
N ASP A 709 34.75 -6.76 7.46
CA ASP A 709 33.58 -7.45 8.01
C ASP A 709 33.48 -7.15 9.51
N VAL A 710 32.26 -7.02 10.02
CA VAL A 710 31.97 -6.69 11.42
C VAL A 710 30.89 -7.61 11.95
N GLU A 711 31.22 -8.43 12.93
CA GLU A 711 30.23 -9.19 13.68
C GLU A 711 29.58 -8.25 14.72
N MET A 712 28.25 -8.14 14.63
CA MET A 712 27.42 -7.34 15.51
C MET A 712 26.63 -8.28 16.42
N VAL A 713 26.88 -8.19 17.73
CA VAL A 713 26.16 -9.00 18.74
C VAL A 713 25.26 -8.08 19.56
N GLN A 714 23.96 -8.15 19.35
CA GLN A 714 22.99 -7.45 20.18
C GLN A 714 22.49 -8.36 21.30
N LYS A 715 22.48 -7.86 22.53
CA LYS A 715 21.85 -8.49 23.69
C LYS A 715 20.82 -7.53 24.27
N THR A 716 19.55 -7.92 24.17
CA THR A 716 18.41 -7.12 24.63
C THR A 716 17.17 -7.99 24.79
N ASN A 717 16.27 -7.60 25.70
CA ASN A 717 14.90 -8.15 25.76
C ASN A 717 13.89 -7.26 25.03
N TYR A 718 14.34 -6.26 24.25
CA TYR A 718 13.46 -5.47 23.39
C TYR A 718 12.56 -6.41 22.59
N PRO A 719 11.23 -6.19 22.58
CA PRO A 719 10.53 -4.95 22.94
C PRO A 719 9.96 -4.89 24.38
N TRP A 720 10.36 -5.79 25.28
CA TRP A 720 9.80 -5.87 26.63
C TRP A 720 10.43 -4.91 27.63
N ASP A 721 11.70 -4.53 27.40
CA ASP A 721 12.38 -3.46 28.12
C ASP A 721 13.30 -2.68 27.18
N GLY A 722 13.78 -1.53 27.66
CA GLY A 722 14.56 -0.58 26.86
C GLY A 722 16.07 -0.81 26.87
N ASN A 723 16.59 -1.82 27.57
CA ASN A 723 18.03 -2.02 27.70
C ASN A 723 18.59 -2.72 26.46
N VAL A 724 19.54 -2.07 25.79
CA VAL A 724 20.20 -2.63 24.62
C VAL A 724 21.71 -2.57 24.80
N ALA A 725 22.37 -3.72 24.60
CA ALA A 725 23.83 -3.82 24.56
C ALA A 725 24.26 -4.37 23.20
N ILE A 726 25.13 -3.64 22.51
CA ILE A 726 25.68 -4.00 21.21
C ILE A 726 27.19 -4.19 21.36
N THR A 727 27.68 -5.40 21.07
CA THR A 727 29.11 -5.68 20.97
C THR A 727 29.52 -5.59 19.51
N VAL A 728 30.57 -4.82 19.22
CA VAL A 728 31.09 -4.56 17.88
C VAL A 728 32.40 -5.34 17.73
N ASN A 729 32.42 -6.30 16.80
CA ASN A 729 33.55 -7.19 16.58
C ASN A 729 34.07 -7.05 15.14
N PRO A 730 34.81 -5.96 14.83
CA PRO A 730 35.40 -5.82 13.50
C PRO A 730 36.52 -6.84 13.31
N LYS A 731 36.60 -7.44 12.12
CA LYS A 731 37.65 -8.40 11.75
C LYS A 731 39.03 -7.74 11.75
N GLU A 732 39.09 -6.50 11.27
CA GLU A 732 40.25 -5.62 11.37
C GLU A 732 39.88 -4.35 12.12
N GLU A 733 40.78 -3.85 12.97
CA GLU A 733 40.58 -2.58 13.66
C GLU A 733 40.41 -1.43 12.64
N LYS A 734 39.27 -0.75 12.68
CA LYS A 734 38.91 0.34 11.73
C LYS A 734 38.19 1.46 12.45
N GLU A 735 38.38 2.68 11.95
CA GLU A 735 37.58 3.82 12.34
C GLU A 735 36.33 3.90 11.45
N PHE A 736 35.16 3.96 12.07
CA PHE A 736 33.89 4.18 11.40
C PHE A 736 32.85 4.71 12.39
N THR A 737 31.74 5.20 11.85
CA THR A 737 30.59 5.67 12.64
C THR A 737 29.58 4.55 12.84
N LEU A 738 29.15 4.34 14.08
CA LEU A 738 27.93 3.58 14.37
C LEU A 738 26.77 4.58 14.53
N PHE A 739 25.76 4.48 13.67
CA PHE A 739 24.55 5.31 13.71
C PHE A 739 23.44 4.51 14.39
N VAL A 740 23.21 4.73 15.68
CA VAL A 740 22.19 3.98 16.44
C VAL A 740 20.87 4.74 16.39
N ARG A 741 19.79 4.11 15.92
CA ARG A 741 18.48 4.75 15.90
C ARG A 741 18.06 5.20 17.31
N VAL A 742 17.46 6.38 17.39
CA VAL A 742 16.75 6.89 18.56
C VAL A 742 15.28 6.93 18.17
N PRO A 743 14.46 5.94 18.61
CA PRO A 743 13.09 5.82 18.15
C PRO A 743 12.24 7.07 18.42
N ASP A 744 11.49 7.51 17.42
CA ASP A 744 10.44 8.51 17.57
C ASP A 744 9.08 7.88 17.24
N ARG A 745 8.08 8.25 18.02
CA ARG A 745 6.71 7.74 17.94
C ARG A 745 5.72 8.79 17.44
N LYS A 746 6.23 9.94 16.96
CA LYS A 746 5.47 11.04 16.34
C LYS A 746 5.59 11.10 14.82
N THR A 747 6.02 10.00 14.17
CA THR A 747 6.26 9.98 12.72
C THR A 747 4.99 10.21 11.90
N SER A 748 3.82 9.85 12.42
CA SER A 748 2.52 10.15 11.82
C SER A 748 1.82 11.25 12.62
N GLU A 749 1.32 12.26 11.91
CA GLU A 749 0.49 13.33 12.50
C GLU A 749 -0.91 12.84 12.92
N LEU A 750 -1.28 11.61 12.56
CA LEU A 750 -2.60 11.04 12.88
C LEU A 750 -2.76 10.68 14.35
N TYR A 751 -1.66 10.51 15.09
CA TYR A 751 -1.68 9.88 16.41
C TYR A 751 -0.80 10.63 17.41
N ASP A 752 -1.40 10.99 18.53
CA ASP A 752 -0.70 11.55 19.69
C ASP A 752 -0.61 10.50 20.80
N SER A 753 0.49 10.51 21.55
CA SER A 753 0.75 9.58 22.65
C SER A 753 1.07 10.30 23.95
N GLU A 754 0.42 9.90 25.04
CA GLU A 754 0.64 10.43 26.38
C GLU A 754 1.01 9.31 27.38
N PRO A 755 2.13 9.44 28.14
CA PRO A 755 3.10 10.53 28.08
C PRO A 755 3.92 10.52 26.79
N ALA A 756 4.44 11.68 26.37
CA ALA A 756 5.37 11.75 25.26
C ALA A 756 6.75 11.19 25.68
N LEU A 757 7.25 10.20 24.94
CA LEU A 757 8.56 9.58 25.17
C LEU A 757 9.49 9.96 24.01
N SER A 758 10.74 10.28 24.31
CA SER A 758 11.75 10.63 23.30
C SER A 758 13.17 10.45 23.83
N GLY A 759 14.13 10.33 22.92
CA GLY A 759 15.55 10.29 23.26
C GLY A 759 16.01 8.96 23.88
N LEU A 760 17.20 8.99 24.45
CA LEU A 760 17.80 7.88 25.20
C LEU A 760 17.90 8.29 26.68
N LEU A 761 17.56 7.39 27.60
CA LEU A 761 17.74 7.62 29.04
C LEU A 761 19.23 7.60 29.44
N SER A 762 20.03 6.79 28.75
CA SER A 762 21.48 6.75 28.90
C SER A 762 22.12 6.15 27.65
N LEU A 763 23.37 6.52 27.38
CA LEU A 763 24.23 5.86 26.40
C LEU A 763 25.67 5.84 26.90
N SER A 764 26.34 4.71 26.74
CA SER A 764 27.73 4.52 27.11
C SER A 764 28.47 3.66 26.11
N VAL A 765 29.78 3.85 26.05
CA VAL A 765 30.70 3.07 25.23
C VAL A 765 31.82 2.57 26.13
N ASN A 766 31.99 1.25 26.23
CA ASN A 766 32.94 0.60 27.15
C ASN A 766 32.78 1.07 28.61
N GLY A 767 31.54 1.27 29.07
CA GLY A 767 31.22 1.76 30.41
C GLY A 767 31.44 3.25 30.65
N GLN A 768 31.91 4.00 29.65
CA GLN A 768 32.03 5.46 29.72
C GLN A 768 30.80 6.12 29.11
N ALA A 769 30.14 7.00 29.85
CA ALA A 769 28.98 7.75 29.35
C ALA A 769 29.36 8.62 28.14
N VAL A 770 28.51 8.63 27.11
CA VAL A 770 28.70 9.44 25.90
C VAL A 770 27.40 10.20 25.61
N THR A 771 27.54 11.46 25.18
CA THR A 771 26.43 12.28 24.68
C THR A 771 26.61 12.43 23.17
N PRO A 772 25.97 11.58 22.34
CA PRO A 772 26.14 11.63 20.90
C PRO A 772 25.37 12.81 20.30
N THR A 773 25.79 13.22 19.10
CA THR A 773 24.93 14.09 18.27
C THR A 773 23.78 13.24 17.73
N ILE A 774 22.55 13.74 17.84
CA ILE A 774 21.39 13.11 17.21
C ILE A 774 21.11 13.85 15.91
N ASN A 775 21.22 13.14 14.80
CA ASN A 775 20.99 13.68 13.45
C ASN A 775 20.02 12.75 12.71
N LYS A 776 18.91 13.31 12.22
CA LYS A 776 17.81 12.54 11.59
C LYS A 776 17.41 11.27 12.37
N GLY A 777 17.33 11.41 13.70
CA GLY A 777 16.98 10.32 14.62
C GLY A 777 18.06 9.25 14.81
N TYR A 778 19.32 9.49 14.44
CA TYR A 778 20.45 8.60 14.75
C TYR A 778 21.44 9.24 15.72
N ALA A 779 21.80 8.52 16.77
CA ALA A 779 22.94 8.78 17.63
C ALA A 779 24.23 8.39 16.91
N GLU A 780 25.06 9.38 16.57
CA GLU A 780 26.32 9.16 15.85
C GLU A 780 27.49 8.88 16.82
N ILE A 781 28.12 7.71 16.69
CA ILE A 781 29.26 7.30 17.50
C ILE A 781 30.45 7.00 16.58
N THR A 782 31.33 7.99 16.38
CA THR A 782 32.56 7.82 15.58
C THR A 782 33.72 7.46 16.48
N ARG A 783 34.36 6.31 16.20
CA ARG A 783 35.61 5.92 16.86
C ARG A 783 36.34 4.84 16.08
N LYS A 784 37.56 4.57 16.51
CA LYS A 784 38.29 3.35 16.17
C LYS A 784 37.73 2.18 16.97
N TRP A 785 37.16 1.20 16.27
CA TRP A 785 36.51 0.03 16.85
C TRP A 785 37.48 -1.14 16.92
N ASN A 786 37.54 -1.76 18.10
CA ASN A 786 38.27 -2.98 18.42
C ASN A 786 37.30 -4.11 18.73
N LYS A 787 37.73 -5.35 18.52
CA LYS A 787 36.94 -6.52 18.89
C LYS A 787 36.57 -6.47 20.38
N GLY A 788 35.29 -6.62 20.67
CA GLY A 788 34.74 -6.61 22.03
C GLY A 788 34.34 -5.22 22.53
N ASP A 789 34.51 -4.16 21.74
CA ASP A 789 33.96 -2.84 22.07
C ASP A 789 32.44 -2.92 22.23
N LYS A 790 31.91 -2.23 23.23
CA LYS A 790 30.51 -2.36 23.65
C LYS A 790 29.82 -1.01 23.70
N VAL A 791 28.66 -0.91 23.08
CA VAL A 791 27.72 0.23 23.17
C VAL A 791 26.51 -0.21 23.97
N GLU A 792 26.18 0.53 25.03
CA GLU A 792 25.03 0.23 25.89
C GLU A 792 24.16 1.47 26.01
N PHE A 793 22.85 1.31 25.79
CA PHE A 793 21.89 2.40 25.92
C PHE A 793 20.55 1.91 26.46
N VAL A 794 19.76 2.85 26.96
CA VAL A 794 18.44 2.58 27.53
C VAL A 794 17.40 3.45 26.85
N LEU A 795 16.39 2.83 26.24
CA LEU A 795 15.22 3.47 25.67
C LEU A 795 14.18 3.73 26.76
N PRO A 796 13.48 4.90 26.74
CA PRO A 796 12.35 5.12 27.63
C PRO A 796 11.19 4.19 27.24
N MET A 797 10.62 3.49 28.23
CA MET A 797 9.53 2.53 28.05
C MET A 797 8.45 2.76 29.12
N GLU A 798 7.30 3.28 28.72
CA GLU A 798 6.14 3.48 29.58
C GLU A 798 4.85 3.12 28.83
N VAL A 799 3.77 2.87 29.58
CA VAL A 799 2.45 2.70 28.98
C VAL A 799 1.97 4.06 28.46
N GLN A 800 1.70 4.14 27.16
CA GLN A 800 1.17 5.33 26.52
C GLN A 800 -0.30 5.12 26.14
N LYS A 801 -1.13 6.13 26.39
CA LYS A 801 -2.46 6.27 25.81
C LYS A 801 -2.33 6.98 24.47
N ILE A 802 -2.93 6.44 23.43
CA ILE A 802 -2.92 6.99 22.08
C ILE A 802 -4.30 7.59 21.78
N THR A 803 -4.32 8.82 21.29
CA THR A 803 -5.48 9.48 20.68
C THR A 803 -5.22 9.73 19.20
N ALA A 804 -6.28 9.81 18.41
CA ALA A 804 -6.20 10.04 16.97
C ALA A 804 -6.73 11.42 16.58
N ASP A 805 -6.29 11.97 15.45
CA ASP A 805 -6.85 13.19 14.84
C ASP A 805 -8.38 13.07 14.70
N GLU A 806 -9.12 14.11 15.10
CA GLU A 806 -10.59 14.16 15.11
C GLU A 806 -11.24 13.97 13.73
N LYS A 807 -10.48 14.17 12.65
CA LYS A 807 -10.88 13.86 11.28
C LYS A 807 -11.09 12.36 11.06
N ILE A 808 -10.44 11.51 11.84
CA ILE A 808 -10.71 10.07 11.84
C ILE A 808 -11.98 9.82 12.65
N GLU A 809 -13.11 9.82 11.96
CA GLU A 809 -14.43 9.65 12.58
C GLU A 809 -14.54 8.38 13.44
N ALA A 810 -13.95 7.28 12.98
CA ALA A 810 -14.03 5.99 13.64
C ALA A 810 -13.46 5.98 15.07
N THR A 811 -12.48 6.84 15.36
CA THR A 811 -11.72 6.85 16.63
C THR A 811 -12.10 7.98 17.57
N ARG A 812 -13.17 8.75 17.26
CA ARG A 812 -13.66 9.80 18.17
C ARG A 812 -14.06 9.21 19.51
N ASP A 813 -13.67 9.89 20.59
CA ASP A 813 -13.89 9.47 21.98
C ASP A 813 -13.33 8.07 22.31
N GLN A 814 -12.32 7.61 21.57
CA GLN A 814 -11.64 6.34 21.81
C GLN A 814 -10.17 6.54 22.17
N VAL A 815 -9.60 5.49 22.76
CA VAL A 815 -8.20 5.42 23.15
C VAL A 815 -7.63 4.04 22.79
N ALA A 816 -6.40 4.03 22.29
CA ALA A 816 -5.59 2.82 22.13
C ALA A 816 -4.42 2.85 23.12
N LEU A 817 -3.79 1.69 23.37
CA LEU A 817 -2.67 1.58 24.31
C LEU A 817 -1.40 1.13 23.59
N ARG A 818 -0.26 1.63 24.06
CA ARG A 818 1.08 1.29 23.56
C ARG A 818 2.06 1.05 24.70
N TYR A 819 3.04 0.18 24.46
CA TYR A 819 4.26 0.08 25.25
C TYR A 819 5.43 -0.25 24.31
N GLY A 820 6.42 0.65 24.24
CA GLY A 820 7.51 0.53 23.26
C GLY A 820 7.01 0.57 21.80
N PRO A 821 7.39 -0.38 20.93
CA PRO A 821 6.88 -0.49 19.57
C PRO A 821 5.50 -1.19 19.48
N MET A 822 5.00 -1.74 20.59
CA MET A 822 3.81 -2.59 20.58
C MET A 822 2.55 -1.77 20.81
N ILE A 823 1.60 -1.89 19.89
CA ILE A 823 0.19 -1.56 20.10
C ILE A 823 -0.48 -2.71 20.84
N TYR A 824 -1.40 -2.38 21.74
CA TYR A 824 -2.11 -3.34 22.56
C TYR A 824 -3.56 -3.52 22.09
N ASN A 825 -4.16 -4.63 22.52
CA ASN A 825 -5.48 -5.08 22.13
C ASN A 825 -6.23 -5.61 23.36
N PHE A 826 -7.53 -5.33 23.39
CA PHE A 826 -8.46 -5.79 24.42
C PHE A 826 -9.27 -6.96 23.87
N GLU A 827 -9.14 -8.14 24.47
CA GLU A 827 -9.92 -9.31 24.07
C GLU A 827 -11.11 -9.57 25.02
N GLU A 828 -12.17 -10.13 24.44
CA GLU A 828 -13.40 -10.52 25.15
C GLU A 828 -13.10 -11.57 26.23
N VAL A 829 -12.14 -12.47 26.01
CA VAL A 829 -11.75 -13.49 26.97
C VAL A 829 -11.20 -12.92 28.28
N ASP A 830 -10.56 -11.74 28.25
CA ASP A 830 -10.00 -11.11 29.44
C ASP A 830 -10.93 -10.05 30.05
N ASN A 831 -11.79 -9.43 29.24
CA ASN A 831 -12.54 -8.23 29.62
C ASN A 831 -14.07 -8.38 29.51
N GLY A 832 -14.57 -9.47 28.92
CA GLY A 832 -15.99 -9.66 28.60
C GLY A 832 -16.53 -8.57 27.65
N ALA A 833 -17.80 -8.21 27.82
CA ALA A 833 -18.49 -7.22 26.98
C ALA A 833 -17.93 -5.79 27.08
N HIS A 834 -17.09 -5.49 28.08
CA HIS A 834 -16.52 -4.14 28.28
C HIS A 834 -15.71 -3.65 27.10
N ILE A 835 -15.12 -4.54 26.28
CA ILE A 835 -14.36 -4.11 25.10
C ILE A 835 -15.23 -3.35 24.08
N ASN A 836 -16.56 -3.60 24.07
CA ASN A 836 -17.51 -2.98 23.14
C ASN A 836 -18.31 -1.85 23.80
N GLU A 837 -18.55 -1.94 25.10
CA GLU A 837 -19.53 -1.09 25.81
C GLU A 837 -18.89 -0.19 26.88
N GLY A 838 -17.77 -0.63 27.46
CA GLY A 838 -17.10 -0.02 28.60
C GLY A 838 -16.23 1.18 28.23
N HIS A 839 -15.98 2.03 29.23
CA HIS A 839 -15.05 3.17 29.16
C HIS A 839 -13.81 2.85 29.98
N LEU A 840 -12.64 3.21 29.46
CA LEU A 840 -11.38 3.01 30.16
C LEU A 840 -11.36 3.82 31.47
N GLY A 841 -10.89 3.22 32.56
CA GLY A 841 -10.77 3.93 33.83
C GLY A 841 -9.69 5.02 33.81
N THR A 842 -9.83 6.00 34.69
CA THR A 842 -8.83 7.07 34.89
C THR A 842 -7.67 6.65 35.78
N GLY A 843 -7.72 5.44 36.36
CA GLY A 843 -6.67 4.87 37.19
C GLY A 843 -5.35 4.64 36.44
N ALA A 844 -4.27 4.42 37.19
CA ALA A 844 -2.96 4.14 36.63
C ALA A 844 -2.96 2.83 35.82
N LEU A 845 -2.41 2.89 34.62
CA LEU A 845 -2.12 1.71 33.80
C LEU A 845 -0.72 1.19 34.14
N LYS A 846 -0.56 -0.11 34.22
CA LYS A 846 0.73 -0.75 34.55
C LYS A 846 1.08 -1.80 33.51
N ALA A 847 2.30 -1.71 32.98
CA ALA A 847 2.92 -2.80 32.23
C ALA A 847 3.42 -3.86 33.23
N GLU A 848 2.96 -5.10 33.09
CA GLU A 848 3.34 -6.22 33.95
C GLU A 848 3.72 -7.44 33.12
N TRP A 849 4.88 -8.01 33.40
CA TRP A 849 5.33 -9.26 32.79
C TRP A 849 4.50 -10.43 33.31
N ASP A 850 3.88 -11.19 32.40
CA ASP A 850 3.21 -12.45 32.72
C ASP A 850 4.01 -13.63 32.11
N PRO A 851 4.73 -14.43 32.93
CA PRO A 851 5.53 -15.55 32.44
C PRO A 851 4.68 -16.71 31.88
N ASN A 852 3.38 -16.75 32.19
CA ASN A 852 2.48 -17.83 31.77
C ASN A 852 1.73 -17.50 30.48
N PHE A 853 1.72 -16.24 30.05
CA PHE A 853 1.08 -15.82 28.81
C PHE A 853 2.03 -16.05 27.62
N TYR A 854 1.80 -17.11 26.85
CA TYR A 854 2.62 -17.50 25.67
C TYR A 854 4.14 -17.47 25.93
N ASN A 855 4.59 -18.15 27.00
CA ASN A 855 5.99 -18.22 27.43
C ASN A 855 6.62 -16.89 27.90
N GLY A 856 5.81 -15.87 28.15
CA GLY A 856 6.26 -14.60 28.71
C GLY A 856 5.96 -13.42 27.80
N MET A 857 5.04 -12.55 28.24
CA MET A 857 4.75 -11.29 27.54
C MET A 857 4.46 -10.17 28.52
N MET A 858 4.67 -8.93 28.07
CA MET A 858 4.27 -7.74 28.80
C MET A 858 2.77 -7.47 28.57
N LEU A 859 1.96 -7.54 29.61
CA LEU A 859 0.53 -7.18 29.59
C LEU A 859 0.34 -5.76 30.15
N ILE A 860 -0.72 -5.07 29.74
CA ILE A 860 -1.12 -3.82 30.39
C ILE A 860 -2.35 -4.09 31.25
N LYS A 861 -2.28 -3.74 32.53
CA LYS A 861 -3.38 -3.89 33.49
C LYS A 861 -3.86 -2.54 34.01
N GLY A 862 -5.14 -2.48 34.34
CA GLY A 862 -5.79 -1.32 34.92
C GLY A 862 -7.22 -1.65 35.33
N THR A 863 -8.10 -0.66 35.26
CA THR A 863 -9.54 -0.85 35.52
C THR A 863 -10.37 -0.19 34.43
N TRP A 864 -11.56 -0.74 34.19
CA TRP A 864 -12.65 -0.03 33.51
C TRP A 864 -13.22 1.05 34.45
N ALA A 865 -14.01 1.97 33.90
CA ALA A 865 -14.60 3.09 34.65
C ALA A 865 -15.56 2.64 35.77
N ASP A 866 -16.15 1.45 35.66
CA ASP A 866 -17.00 0.84 36.69
C ASP A 866 -16.20 0.11 37.79
N GLY A 867 -14.86 0.18 37.73
CA GLY A 867 -13.94 -0.40 38.70
C GLY A 867 -13.57 -1.86 38.45
N LYS A 868 -14.13 -2.52 37.42
CA LYS A 868 -13.73 -3.89 37.08
C LYS A 868 -12.30 -3.94 36.51
N PRO A 869 -11.56 -5.05 36.71
CA PRO A 869 -10.23 -5.22 36.12
C PRO A 869 -10.25 -5.12 34.60
N MET A 870 -9.22 -4.47 34.04
CA MET A 870 -8.96 -4.39 32.61
C MET A 870 -7.59 -5.00 32.32
N VAL A 871 -7.52 -5.81 31.26
CA VAL A 871 -6.27 -6.38 30.73
C VAL A 871 -6.21 -6.13 29.23
N ALA A 872 -5.08 -5.61 28.76
CA ALA A 872 -4.74 -5.53 27.35
C ALA A 872 -3.47 -6.34 27.07
N ILE A 873 -3.45 -7.01 25.92
CA ILE A 873 -2.35 -7.87 25.45
C ILE A 873 -1.69 -7.25 24.21
N PRO A 874 -0.45 -7.59 23.84
CA PRO A 874 0.13 -7.14 22.58
C PRO A 874 -0.75 -7.50 21.37
N ASN A 875 -0.96 -6.57 20.44
CA ASN A 875 -1.91 -6.75 19.33
C ASN A 875 -1.58 -7.96 18.46
N PHE A 876 -0.30 -8.30 18.28
CA PHE A 876 0.08 -9.48 17.50
C PHE A 876 -0.42 -10.80 18.12
N ALA A 877 -0.63 -10.84 19.43
CA ALA A 877 -1.08 -12.03 20.17
C ALA A 877 -2.61 -12.21 20.20
N ARG A 878 -3.37 -11.27 19.62
CA ARG A 878 -4.84 -11.34 19.60
C ARG A 878 -5.39 -12.55 18.86
N MET A 879 -6.61 -12.94 19.18
CA MET A 879 -7.42 -13.95 18.50
C MET A 879 -6.75 -15.34 18.47
N ASN A 880 -6.06 -15.70 19.56
CA ASN A 880 -5.39 -17.00 19.72
C ASN A 880 -6.02 -17.89 20.82
N ARG A 881 -7.00 -17.38 21.58
CA ARG A 881 -7.64 -18.07 22.73
C ARG A 881 -9.16 -18.16 22.63
N ASN A 882 -9.71 -17.61 21.56
CA ASN A 882 -11.14 -17.43 21.39
C ASN A 882 -11.79 -18.75 20.95
N GLU A 883 -12.86 -19.15 21.63
CA GLU A 883 -13.66 -20.31 21.24
C GLU A 883 -14.49 -20.03 19.97
N PRO A 884 -14.79 -21.03 19.12
CA PRO A 884 -15.64 -20.84 17.95
C PRO A 884 -16.99 -20.19 18.31
N ARG A 885 -17.40 -19.17 17.54
CA ARG A 885 -18.64 -18.41 17.79
C ARG A 885 -19.66 -18.63 16.68
N ASP A 886 -20.95 -18.50 17.02
CA ASP A 886 -22.02 -18.40 16.04
C ASP A 886 -21.72 -17.29 15.00
N PRO A 887 -21.64 -17.62 13.70
CA PRO A 887 -21.37 -16.65 12.63
C PRO A 887 -22.38 -15.50 12.54
N GLN A 888 -23.57 -15.62 13.13
CA GLN A 888 -24.58 -14.56 13.15
C GLN A 888 -24.23 -13.43 14.14
N ILE A 889 -23.38 -13.68 15.13
CA ILE A 889 -23.02 -12.66 16.11
C ILE A 889 -21.94 -11.75 15.51
N ARG A 890 -22.24 -10.45 15.44
CA ARG A 890 -21.39 -9.42 14.82
C ARG A 890 -20.60 -8.55 15.80
N THR A 891 -20.72 -8.78 17.11
CA THR A 891 -19.96 -8.02 18.12
C THR A 891 -18.49 -8.41 18.09
N SER A 892 -17.60 -7.42 18.14
CA SER A 892 -16.16 -7.65 18.15
C SER A 892 -15.69 -8.43 19.37
N ARG A 893 -14.63 -9.23 19.19
CA ARG A 893 -13.99 -10.05 20.23
C ARG A 893 -12.58 -9.57 20.58
N SER A 894 -12.06 -8.65 19.79
CA SER A 894 -10.70 -8.12 19.90
C SER A 894 -10.72 -6.70 19.35
N ASN A 895 -10.40 -5.72 20.20
CA ASN A 895 -10.44 -4.30 19.86
C ASN A 895 -9.08 -3.65 20.14
N VAL A 896 -8.55 -2.88 19.20
CA VAL A 896 -7.42 -1.96 19.44
C VAL A 896 -7.90 -0.69 20.14
N TRP A 897 -9.07 -0.19 19.75
CA TRP A 897 -9.64 1.04 20.29
C TRP A 897 -10.82 0.74 21.22
N VAL A 898 -10.85 1.39 22.37
CA VAL A 898 -11.95 1.31 23.35
C VAL A 898 -12.39 2.72 23.75
N LYS A 899 -13.57 2.86 24.33
CA LYS A 899 -14.07 4.19 24.72
C LYS A 899 -13.20 4.79 25.82
N LYS A 900 -12.94 6.09 25.70
CA LYS A 900 -12.07 6.86 26.61
C LYS A 900 -12.65 7.02 28.01
#